data_AF-A0A4R1WUB4-F1
#
_entry.id   AF-A0A4R1WUB4-F1
#
_cell.length_a   1.000
_cell.length_b   1.000
_cell.length_c   1.000
_cell.angle_alpha   90.00
_cell.angle_beta   90.00
_cell.angle_gamma   90.00
#
_symmetry.space_group_name_H-M   'P 1'
#
loop_
_entity.id
_entity.type
_entity.pdbx_description
1 polymer ?
#
loop_
_entity_poly.entity_id
_entity_poly.type
_entity_poly.pdbx_seq_one_letter_code
_entity_poly.pdbx_strand_id
1 'polypeptide(L)'
;MPEPRETHILTPAENERIFRADIAPDYLPGNLARAERPTLIVLGGQPGAGKTAILTSSQRELAETGPAVRIVGDDLRAYHPSFAVLQRRDAETASQFTQADAGRWTEKLLAEALKAQVHVVFETTMRTPEAVANIMKLGREAGYCVEARAVAVHPRVSWQGCHYRFEEMQHAGEPARMPPREVHDAGVGGVVASLNRIEAEKLADRIQIRLRTGDIVYDNTLEAGQWRKPAEAAAVMERERGRPLVQGAIQRFADDWSHVLARMAERAAPDEKRATVEFQAKEDVAHFRTQRRDADMMEGRTRGRFVMERAPDALALFVELFENAVRDASRRPIGNVEAHAAGRLAQTYTALKLVEVARGLGLLPEDGKFIATRALVQDKRASREFPAAHRMPADLAVETGDGARTRLTDLFTVPLNRIAIDREVFAPTDRMSRIANVADAWMEGAGMRASLARGANAVASGVMSAGEAMTRIVEPGYREAAGRAQEKLERNVSVMERAALSAMIVDGQGQPARQMREDLRLRAQDITHRATTKAMLGQVLSETVRQDRLDPSRQREMDELVTGVADNERKLGAGYQLRPSGERVPTSGVLIPARELPDLTEGEIGHRLDASARLEKKRGEIERLARLVYGENSPVASVTRQIGSASQGAAVAEDVRTGKLGPLAGEGGGWFRSESPERQTAKAHAPQLAAALADYGQTIEFERHQVLTAHREEQHRQRKEVKAPSATLAEVLEARPDDQSRRLRESPDLRSELSGLMLALNRRLSSEERSALLTGDVGQMSKTLGVAAERVAGIRLVQVRGSQAQRQMQNQNQVQQVSRVQAAQNLSLKR
;
A
#
# COMPACT_ATOMS: atom_id res chain seq x y z
N MET A 1 19.36 -35.54 -24.64
CA MET A 1 18.64 -35.33 -23.36
C MET A 1 18.46 -36.71 -22.76
N PRO A 2 18.99 -37.01 -21.56
CA PRO A 2 18.72 -38.31 -20.94
C PRO A 2 17.24 -38.38 -20.57
N GLU A 3 16.63 -39.55 -20.76
CA GLU A 3 15.22 -39.82 -20.51
C GLU A 3 14.81 -39.56 -19.04
N PRO A 4 13.54 -39.22 -18.78
CA PRO A 4 13.07 -38.94 -17.43
C PRO A 4 13.12 -40.21 -16.58
N ARG A 5 13.99 -40.22 -15.56
CA ARG A 5 14.07 -41.30 -14.56
C ARG A 5 12.73 -41.41 -13.80
N GLU A 6 12.22 -42.63 -13.62
CA GLU A 6 10.99 -42.93 -12.86
C GLU A 6 11.09 -42.53 -11.38
N THR A 7 12.32 -42.51 -10.82
CA THR A 7 12.59 -42.01 -9.48
C THR A 7 13.72 -40.97 -9.51
N HIS A 8 13.51 -39.85 -8.82
CA HIS A 8 14.50 -38.77 -8.75
C HIS A 8 15.53 -38.95 -7.61
N ILE A 9 15.39 -39.99 -6.78
CA ILE A 9 16.31 -40.32 -5.69
C ILE A 9 17.51 -41.10 -6.25
N LEU A 10 18.73 -40.71 -5.88
CA LEU A 10 19.93 -41.41 -6.32
C LEU A 10 20.10 -42.76 -5.61
N THR A 11 20.66 -43.73 -6.33
CA THR A 11 21.14 -44.96 -5.70
C THR A 11 22.29 -44.62 -4.72
N PRO A 12 22.51 -45.42 -3.66
CA PRO A 12 23.61 -45.17 -2.72
C PRO A 12 24.98 -45.08 -3.41
N ALA A 13 25.21 -45.89 -4.45
CA ALA A 13 26.45 -45.88 -5.23
C ALA A 13 26.61 -44.59 -6.05
N GLU A 14 25.55 -44.10 -6.71
CA GLU A 14 25.59 -42.82 -7.44
C GLU A 14 25.79 -41.64 -6.49
N ASN A 15 25.08 -41.62 -5.35
CA ASN A 15 25.23 -40.59 -4.33
C ASN A 15 26.68 -40.53 -3.82
N GLU A 16 27.28 -41.69 -3.52
CA GLU A 16 28.69 -41.77 -3.09
C GLU A 16 29.66 -41.34 -4.20
N ARG A 17 29.42 -41.76 -5.44
CA ARG A 17 30.26 -41.38 -6.59
C ARG A 17 30.32 -39.86 -6.76
N ILE A 18 29.16 -39.19 -6.78
CA ILE A 18 29.09 -37.71 -6.92
C ILE A 18 29.76 -37.03 -5.73
N PHE A 19 29.57 -37.55 -4.51
CA PHE A 19 30.23 -37.01 -3.33
C PHE A 19 31.76 -37.04 -3.46
N ARG A 20 32.33 -38.18 -3.85
CA ARG A 20 33.78 -38.38 -3.93
C ARG A 20 34.41 -37.70 -5.15
N ALA A 21 33.72 -37.68 -6.29
CA ALA A 21 34.24 -37.15 -7.54
C ALA A 21 34.10 -35.64 -7.67
N ASP A 22 33.00 -35.06 -7.15
CA ASP A 22 32.63 -33.67 -7.41
C ASP A 22 32.61 -32.84 -6.10
N ILE A 23 31.78 -33.22 -5.13
CA ILE A 23 31.52 -32.38 -3.94
C ILE A 23 32.73 -32.26 -3.02
N ALA A 24 33.36 -33.38 -2.65
CA ALA A 24 34.48 -33.35 -1.71
C ALA A 24 35.69 -32.57 -2.27
N PRO A 25 36.11 -32.76 -3.53
CA PRO A 25 37.19 -31.95 -4.12
C PRO A 25 36.90 -30.44 -4.17
N ASP A 26 35.66 -30.03 -4.44
CA ASP A 26 35.29 -28.61 -4.57
C ASP A 26 35.32 -27.87 -3.22
N TYR A 27 34.95 -28.54 -2.13
CA TYR A 27 34.93 -27.94 -0.78
C TYR A 27 36.19 -28.22 0.04
N LEU A 28 36.86 -29.35 -0.22
CA LEU A 28 38.03 -29.83 0.52
C LEU A 28 39.14 -30.25 -0.46
N PRO A 29 39.75 -29.31 -1.20
CA PRO A 29 40.85 -29.64 -2.09
C PRO A 29 42.02 -30.26 -1.31
N GLY A 30 42.68 -31.26 -1.91
CA GLY A 30 43.66 -32.13 -1.22
C GLY A 30 44.93 -31.44 -0.70
N ASN A 31 45.11 -30.15 -0.96
CA ASN A 31 46.23 -29.32 -0.51
C ASN A 31 45.87 -28.39 0.65
N LEU A 32 44.68 -28.50 1.26
CA LEU A 32 44.33 -27.70 2.43
C LEU A 32 45.26 -28.03 3.61
N ALA A 33 45.84 -26.98 4.20
CA ALA A 33 46.54 -27.08 5.46
C ALA A 33 45.58 -27.45 6.60
N ARG A 34 46.12 -27.89 7.74
CA ARG A 34 45.34 -28.08 8.96
C ARG A 34 45.32 -26.78 9.76
N ALA A 35 44.19 -26.48 10.40
CA ALA A 35 44.11 -25.43 11.41
C ALA A 35 44.67 -25.96 12.74
N GLU A 36 45.47 -25.15 13.44
CA GLU A 36 46.08 -25.57 14.72
C GLU A 36 45.04 -25.76 15.83
N ARG A 37 43.99 -24.93 15.82
CA ARG A 37 42.85 -25.01 16.75
C ARG A 37 41.57 -24.93 15.94
N PRO A 38 41.10 -26.04 15.37
CA PRO A 38 39.97 -26.02 14.46
C PRO A 38 38.68 -25.65 15.21
N THR A 39 37.84 -24.85 14.54
CA THR A 39 36.60 -24.29 15.13
C THR A 39 35.43 -24.68 14.26
N LEU A 40 34.38 -25.23 14.88
CA LEU A 40 33.11 -25.56 14.24
C LEU A 40 32.07 -24.54 14.70
N ILE A 41 31.68 -23.65 13.79
CA ILE A 41 30.59 -22.71 14.01
C ILE A 41 29.30 -23.32 13.45
N VAL A 42 28.37 -23.68 14.33
CA VAL A 42 27.01 -24.06 13.95
C VAL A 42 26.15 -22.80 13.88
N LEU A 43 25.83 -22.37 12.66
CA LEU A 43 25.00 -21.20 12.41
C LEU A 43 23.52 -21.58 12.35
N GLY A 44 22.68 -20.91 13.12
CA GLY A 44 21.25 -21.18 13.27
C GLY A 44 20.35 -19.98 12.95
N GLY A 45 19.11 -20.28 12.59
CA GLY A 45 18.09 -19.28 12.31
C GLY A 45 17.12 -19.78 11.25
N GLN A 46 15.86 -19.35 11.36
CA GLN A 46 14.83 -19.75 10.41
C GLN A 46 15.17 -19.31 8.96
N PRO A 47 14.60 -19.97 7.94
CA PRO A 47 14.66 -19.49 6.56
C PRO A 47 14.32 -17.99 6.46
N GLY A 48 15.05 -17.25 5.62
CA GLY A 48 14.84 -15.81 5.43
C GLY A 48 15.35 -14.88 6.56
N ALA A 49 15.92 -15.42 7.65
CA ALA A 49 16.51 -14.60 8.73
C ALA A 49 17.78 -13.81 8.31
N GLY A 50 18.33 -14.03 7.11
CA GLY A 50 19.52 -13.31 6.64
C GLY A 50 20.86 -13.91 7.11
N LYS A 51 20.93 -15.23 7.26
CA LYS A 51 22.13 -15.96 7.72
C LYS A 51 23.37 -15.73 6.86
N THR A 52 23.22 -15.48 5.56
CA THR A 52 24.32 -15.37 4.59
C THR A 52 25.39 -14.34 4.98
N ALA A 53 25.00 -13.19 5.53
CA ALA A 53 25.95 -12.16 5.96
C ALA A 53 26.84 -12.66 7.11
N ILE A 54 26.22 -13.28 8.12
CA ILE A 54 26.90 -13.84 9.29
C ILE A 54 27.73 -15.06 8.90
N LEU A 55 27.23 -15.88 7.99
CA LEU A 55 27.95 -17.02 7.43
C LEU A 55 29.27 -16.56 6.77
N THR A 56 29.17 -15.53 5.91
CA THR A 56 30.32 -14.97 5.19
C THR A 56 31.30 -14.29 6.14
N SER A 57 30.82 -13.50 7.11
CA SER A 57 31.70 -12.85 8.08
C SER A 57 32.39 -13.86 9.00
N SER A 58 31.69 -14.92 9.42
CA SER A 58 32.26 -15.96 10.29
C SER A 58 33.31 -16.79 9.57
N GLN A 59 33.11 -17.07 8.27
CA GLN A 59 34.13 -17.74 7.48
C GLN A 59 35.38 -16.87 7.33
N ARG A 60 35.21 -15.57 7.05
CA ARG A 60 36.34 -14.63 6.95
C ARG A 60 37.11 -14.50 8.26
N GLU A 61 36.40 -14.41 9.38
CA GLU A 61 36.97 -14.39 10.73
C GLU A 61 37.85 -15.61 11.00
N LEU A 62 37.36 -16.81 10.69
CA LEU A 62 38.13 -18.05 10.87
C LEU A 62 39.28 -18.21 9.87
N ALA A 63 39.13 -17.65 8.66
CA ALA A 63 40.15 -17.69 7.62
C ALA A 63 41.45 -16.96 8.02
N GLU A 64 41.40 -16.09 9.02
CA GLU A 64 42.57 -15.38 9.57
C GLU A 64 43.51 -16.32 10.34
N THR A 65 43.00 -17.43 10.87
CA THR A 65 43.76 -18.37 11.73
C THR A 65 44.00 -19.73 11.09
N GLY A 66 43.46 -19.98 9.90
CA GLY A 66 43.60 -21.25 9.20
C GLY A 66 42.58 -21.40 8.06
N PRO A 67 42.63 -22.47 7.28
CA PRO A 67 41.65 -22.71 6.23
C PRO A 67 40.25 -22.88 6.81
N ALA A 68 39.27 -22.19 6.21
CA ALA A 68 37.88 -22.18 6.66
C ALA A 68 36.90 -22.55 5.54
N VAL A 69 36.12 -23.60 5.76
CA VAL A 69 35.13 -24.13 4.82
C VAL A 69 33.72 -23.79 5.29
N ARG A 70 32.88 -23.40 4.35
CA ARG A 70 31.47 -23.07 4.57
C ARG A 70 30.61 -24.18 4.01
N ILE A 71 29.78 -24.80 4.85
CA ILE A 71 28.91 -25.91 4.46
C ILE A 71 27.46 -25.42 4.52
N VAL A 72 26.82 -25.32 3.36
CA VAL A 72 25.41 -24.96 3.20
C VAL A 72 24.72 -26.10 2.45
N GLY A 73 23.85 -26.84 3.12
CA GLY A 73 23.23 -28.02 2.51
C GLY A 73 22.37 -27.71 1.28
N ASP A 74 21.84 -26.48 1.19
CA ASP A 74 21.07 -26.03 0.04
C ASP A 74 21.94 -25.88 -1.23
N ASP A 75 23.22 -25.49 -1.10
CA ASP A 75 24.16 -25.32 -2.21
C ASP A 75 24.48 -26.68 -2.87
N LEU A 76 24.48 -27.76 -2.08
CA LEU A 76 24.82 -29.12 -2.55
C LEU A 76 23.78 -29.71 -3.51
N ARG A 77 22.58 -29.12 -3.62
CA ARG A 77 21.55 -29.59 -4.57
C ARG A 77 21.96 -29.40 -6.02
N ALA A 78 22.82 -28.42 -6.31
CA ALA A 78 23.30 -28.15 -7.66
C ALA A 78 24.06 -29.34 -8.28
N TYR A 79 24.65 -30.21 -7.44
CA TYR A 79 25.35 -31.43 -7.87
C TYR A 79 24.40 -32.57 -8.22
N HIS A 80 23.11 -32.46 -7.88
CA HIS A 80 22.15 -33.50 -8.20
C HIS A 80 21.83 -33.49 -9.71
N PRO A 81 21.99 -34.60 -10.45
CA PRO A 81 21.86 -34.62 -11.92
C PRO A 81 20.50 -34.12 -12.42
N SER A 82 19.43 -34.39 -11.66
CA SER A 82 18.07 -33.97 -12.01
C SER A 82 17.73 -32.54 -11.56
N PHE A 83 18.59 -31.85 -10.81
CA PHE A 83 18.24 -30.56 -10.17
C PHE A 83 17.83 -29.49 -11.19
N ALA A 84 18.64 -29.29 -12.24
CA ALA A 84 18.34 -28.29 -13.26
C ALA A 84 17.03 -28.58 -14.02
N VAL A 85 16.68 -29.86 -14.21
CA VAL A 85 15.43 -30.26 -14.88
C VAL A 85 14.24 -30.04 -13.95
N LEU A 86 14.35 -30.46 -12.69
CA LEU A 86 13.33 -30.28 -11.67
C LEU A 86 13.03 -28.80 -11.42
N GLN A 87 14.08 -27.98 -11.35
CA GLN A 87 13.99 -26.54 -11.15
C GLN A 87 13.25 -25.84 -12.31
N ARG A 88 13.49 -26.26 -13.55
CA ARG A 88 12.77 -25.74 -14.73
C ARG A 88 11.31 -26.19 -14.78
N ARG A 89 11.02 -27.40 -14.31
CA ARG A 89 9.66 -27.94 -14.30
C ARG A 89 8.79 -27.27 -13.24
N ASP A 90 9.29 -27.21 -12.02
CA ASP A 90 8.63 -26.54 -10.90
C ASP A 90 9.64 -26.22 -9.78
N ALA A 91 10.03 -24.96 -9.74
CA ALA A 91 10.94 -24.40 -8.74
C ALA A 91 10.44 -24.54 -7.28
N GLU A 92 9.11 -24.60 -7.06
CA GLU A 92 8.53 -24.69 -5.72
C GLU A 92 8.65 -26.12 -5.16
N THR A 93 8.50 -27.16 -6.00
CA THR A 93 8.54 -28.56 -5.56
C THR A 93 9.89 -29.25 -5.77
N ALA A 94 10.80 -28.67 -6.55
CA ALA A 94 12.11 -29.26 -6.88
C ALA A 94 12.93 -29.75 -5.67
N SER A 95 12.86 -29.07 -4.52
CA SER A 95 13.61 -29.49 -3.33
C SER A 95 13.12 -30.80 -2.73
N GLN A 96 11.85 -31.16 -2.91
CA GLN A 96 11.28 -32.38 -2.34
C GLN A 96 11.99 -33.63 -2.90
N PHE A 97 12.42 -33.56 -4.15
CA PHE A 97 13.09 -34.65 -4.85
C PHE A 97 14.60 -34.72 -4.59
N THR A 98 15.21 -33.64 -4.10
CA THR A 98 16.68 -33.54 -3.92
C THR A 98 17.12 -33.43 -2.46
N GLN A 99 16.18 -33.23 -1.52
CA GLN A 99 16.47 -33.02 -0.11
C GLN A 99 17.20 -34.20 0.55
N ALA A 100 16.82 -35.45 0.23
CA ALA A 100 17.42 -36.63 0.83
C ALA A 100 18.90 -36.77 0.45
N ASP A 101 19.23 -36.60 -0.83
CA ASP A 101 20.60 -36.71 -1.33
C ASP A 101 21.49 -35.55 -0.85
N ALA A 102 20.97 -34.31 -0.89
CA ALA A 102 21.69 -33.15 -0.36
C ALA A 102 21.93 -33.26 1.16
N GLY A 103 20.97 -33.80 1.92
CA GLY A 103 21.15 -34.08 3.36
C GLY A 103 22.30 -35.05 3.62
N ARG A 104 22.32 -36.19 2.90
CA ARG A 104 23.42 -37.17 2.98
C ARG A 104 24.77 -36.56 2.62
N TRP A 105 24.84 -35.76 1.57
CA TRP A 105 26.09 -35.07 1.20
C TRP A 105 26.53 -34.04 2.24
N THR A 106 25.59 -33.33 2.86
CA THR A 106 25.88 -32.37 3.93
C THR A 106 26.53 -33.06 5.14
N GLU A 107 25.96 -34.20 5.57
CA GLU A 107 26.50 -34.99 6.68
C GLU A 107 27.88 -35.56 6.36
N LYS A 108 28.06 -36.12 5.15
CA LYS A 108 29.37 -36.63 4.69
C LYS A 108 30.41 -35.52 4.61
N LEU A 109 30.05 -34.36 4.07
CA LEU A 109 30.97 -33.23 3.91
C LEU A 109 31.40 -32.69 5.27
N LEU A 110 30.48 -32.58 6.24
CA LEU A 110 30.83 -32.23 7.61
C LEU A 110 31.82 -33.24 8.19
N ALA A 111 31.54 -34.54 8.07
CA ALA A 111 32.44 -35.57 8.60
C ALA A 111 33.84 -35.53 7.97
N GLU A 112 33.96 -35.34 6.65
CA GLU A 112 35.26 -35.22 5.98
C GLU A 112 35.98 -33.90 6.34
N ALA A 113 35.26 -32.78 6.48
CA ALA A 113 35.85 -31.52 6.93
C ALA A 113 36.38 -31.62 8.37
N LEU A 114 35.64 -32.29 9.26
CA LEU A 114 36.08 -32.56 10.63
C LEU A 114 37.38 -33.39 10.65
N LYS A 115 37.46 -34.46 9.84
CA LYS A 115 38.68 -35.26 9.68
C LYS A 115 39.85 -34.47 9.09
N ALA A 116 39.58 -33.54 8.17
CA ALA A 116 40.59 -32.69 7.56
C ALA A 116 41.17 -31.63 8.52
N GLN A 117 40.55 -31.42 9.68
CA GLN A 117 41.00 -30.46 10.71
C GLN A 117 41.08 -29.02 10.18
N VAL A 118 40.09 -28.60 9.39
CA VAL A 118 39.93 -27.21 8.92
C VAL A 118 38.86 -26.50 9.74
N HIS A 119 38.83 -25.17 9.78
CA HIS A 119 37.69 -24.50 10.39
C HIS A 119 36.43 -24.74 9.55
N VAL A 120 35.28 -24.88 10.22
CA VAL A 120 34.00 -25.18 9.56
C VAL A 120 32.93 -24.19 10.02
N VAL A 121 32.27 -23.53 9.07
CA VAL A 121 31.02 -22.79 9.31
C VAL A 121 29.87 -23.57 8.71
N PHE A 122 29.10 -24.22 9.57
CA PHE A 122 28.03 -25.14 9.20
C PHE A 122 26.66 -24.46 9.32
N GLU A 123 26.00 -24.20 8.18
CA GLU A 123 24.67 -23.58 8.17
C GLU A 123 23.57 -24.61 8.49
N THR A 124 22.73 -24.27 9.46
CA THR A 124 21.52 -25.01 9.80
C THR A 124 20.35 -24.08 10.06
N THR A 125 19.15 -24.64 10.20
CA THR A 125 18.00 -23.91 10.75
C THR A 125 17.91 -23.97 12.26
N MET A 126 18.71 -24.82 12.92
CA MET A 126 18.56 -25.23 14.32
C MET A 126 17.13 -25.64 14.70
N ARG A 127 16.39 -26.22 13.75
CA ARG A 127 14.98 -26.60 13.97
C ARG A 127 14.80 -27.72 15.00
N THR A 128 15.74 -28.66 15.06
CA THR A 128 15.64 -29.87 15.87
C THR A 128 16.77 -29.91 16.89
N PRO A 129 16.50 -29.74 18.20
CA PRO A 129 17.55 -29.70 19.23
C PRO A 129 18.46 -30.94 19.24
N GLU A 130 17.90 -32.12 18.96
CA GLU A 130 18.63 -33.39 18.90
C GLU A 130 19.68 -33.39 17.78
N ALA A 131 19.28 -32.94 16.59
CA ALA A 131 20.18 -32.87 15.44
C ALA A 131 21.32 -31.88 15.68
N VAL A 132 21.00 -30.71 16.26
CA VAL A 132 22.00 -29.70 16.63
C VAL A 132 22.97 -30.24 17.68
N ALA A 133 22.45 -30.92 18.70
CA ALA A 133 23.28 -31.53 19.74
C ALA A 133 24.22 -32.60 19.16
N ASN A 134 23.75 -33.42 18.23
CA ASN A 134 24.57 -34.45 17.57
C ASN A 134 25.72 -33.83 16.76
N ILE A 135 25.46 -32.75 16.00
CA ILE A 135 26.49 -32.02 15.26
C ILE A 135 27.56 -31.46 16.21
N MET A 136 27.15 -30.84 17.31
CA MET A 136 28.07 -30.27 18.30
C MET A 136 28.91 -31.32 19.01
N LYS A 137 28.29 -32.46 19.38
CA LYS A 137 29.01 -33.60 19.96
C LYS A 137 30.04 -34.16 18.98
N LEU A 138 29.67 -34.34 17.72
CA LEU A 138 30.57 -34.80 16.66
C LEU A 138 31.79 -33.87 16.50
N GLY A 139 31.58 -32.55 16.51
CA GLY A 139 32.67 -31.57 16.46
C GLY A 139 33.59 -31.68 17.67
N ARG A 140 33.02 -31.76 18.88
CA ARG A 140 33.79 -31.89 20.13
C ARG A 140 34.58 -33.19 20.20
N GLU A 141 33.99 -34.31 19.79
CA GLU A 141 34.66 -35.63 19.68
C GLU A 141 35.81 -35.60 18.66
N ALA A 142 35.69 -34.78 17.61
CA ALA A 142 36.75 -34.54 16.62
C ALA A 142 37.82 -33.51 17.07
N GLY A 143 37.74 -33.00 18.31
CA GLY A 143 38.72 -32.08 18.90
C GLY A 143 38.52 -30.61 18.55
N TYR A 144 37.33 -30.21 18.08
CA TYR A 144 37.05 -28.82 17.69
C TYR A 144 36.61 -27.96 18.88
N CYS A 145 36.95 -26.68 18.82
CA CYS A 145 36.21 -25.64 19.54
C CYS A 145 34.84 -25.44 18.86
N VAL A 146 33.75 -25.60 19.59
CA VAL A 146 32.39 -25.55 19.04
C VAL A 146 31.73 -24.23 19.40
N GLU A 147 31.29 -23.47 18.41
CA GLU A 147 30.51 -22.24 18.61
C GLU A 147 29.08 -22.40 18.08
N ALA A 148 28.10 -21.87 18.81
CA ALA A 148 26.74 -21.67 18.31
C ALA A 148 26.56 -20.19 17.95
N ARG A 149 26.19 -19.88 16.70
CA ARG A 149 25.79 -18.52 16.31
C ARG A 149 24.36 -18.56 15.82
N ALA A 150 23.48 -17.69 16.30
CA ALA A 150 22.08 -17.66 15.86
C ALA A 150 21.61 -16.24 15.52
N VAL A 151 20.72 -16.12 14.53
CA VAL A 151 20.24 -14.83 14.04
C VAL A 151 18.86 -14.48 14.62
N ALA A 152 18.77 -13.37 15.34
CA ALA A 152 17.53 -12.85 15.90
C ALA A 152 16.80 -11.96 14.90
N VAL A 153 15.77 -12.52 14.27
CA VAL A 153 14.86 -11.81 13.35
C VAL A 153 13.42 -12.23 13.63
N HIS A 154 12.51 -11.24 13.64
CA HIS A 154 11.08 -11.44 13.83
C HIS A 154 10.50 -12.39 12.74
N PRO A 155 9.62 -13.35 13.07
CA PRO A 155 9.08 -14.34 12.12
C PRO A 155 8.45 -13.76 10.85
N ARG A 156 7.65 -12.68 10.97
CA ARG A 156 7.09 -11.96 9.82
C ARG A 156 8.16 -11.36 8.89
N VAL A 157 9.27 -10.85 9.46
CA VAL A 157 10.39 -10.29 8.68
C VAL A 157 11.15 -11.40 7.95
N SER A 158 11.36 -12.54 8.59
CA SER A 158 12.02 -13.68 7.94
C SER A 158 11.13 -14.34 6.88
N TRP A 159 9.81 -14.39 7.09
CA TRP A 159 8.88 -14.91 6.09
C TRP A 159 8.82 -14.03 4.83
N GLN A 160 8.72 -12.71 5.01
CA GLN A 160 8.90 -11.78 3.90
C GLN A 160 10.25 -11.99 3.20
N GLY A 161 11.34 -12.16 3.96
CA GLY A 161 12.67 -12.43 3.41
C GLY A 161 12.70 -13.69 2.53
N CYS A 162 11.87 -14.70 2.82
CA CYS A 162 11.72 -15.88 1.96
C CYS A 162 11.09 -15.52 0.61
N HIS A 163 9.99 -14.75 0.62
CA HIS A 163 9.34 -14.27 -0.61
C HIS A 163 10.27 -13.37 -1.42
N TYR A 164 10.92 -12.41 -0.77
CA TYR A 164 11.87 -11.49 -1.41
C TYR A 164 12.98 -12.27 -2.13
N ARG A 165 13.62 -13.21 -1.44
CA ARG A 165 14.69 -14.03 -2.02
C ARG A 165 14.17 -14.89 -3.18
N PHE A 166 13.00 -15.50 -3.03
CA PHE A 166 12.39 -16.31 -4.09
C PHE A 166 12.17 -15.49 -5.37
N GLU A 167 11.56 -14.32 -5.24
CA GLU A 167 11.25 -13.46 -6.39
C GLU A 167 12.52 -12.87 -7.05
N GLU A 168 13.54 -12.49 -6.26
CA GLU A 168 14.81 -12.01 -6.82
C GLU A 168 15.58 -13.11 -7.56
N MET A 169 15.62 -14.33 -7.01
CA MET A 169 16.25 -15.46 -7.69
C MET A 169 15.50 -15.84 -8.97
N GLN A 170 14.16 -15.82 -8.95
CA GLN A 170 13.34 -16.04 -10.15
C GLN A 170 13.68 -15.01 -11.23
N HIS A 171 13.74 -13.73 -10.84
CA HIS A 171 14.07 -12.65 -11.77
C HIS A 171 15.49 -12.77 -12.33
N ALA A 172 16.45 -13.23 -11.54
CA ALA A 172 17.83 -13.47 -11.97
C ALA A 172 18.00 -14.73 -12.85
N GLY A 173 16.95 -15.56 -13.00
CA GLY A 173 17.05 -16.86 -13.65
C GLY A 173 17.85 -17.88 -12.85
N GLU A 174 18.07 -17.61 -11.56
CA GLU A 174 18.75 -18.49 -10.63
C GLU A 174 17.79 -19.55 -10.06
N PRO A 175 18.30 -20.67 -9.51
CA PRO A 175 17.47 -21.68 -8.84
C PRO A 175 16.72 -21.14 -7.62
N ALA A 176 15.54 -20.56 -7.83
CA ALA A 176 14.70 -19.99 -6.79
C ALA A 176 13.92 -21.06 -6.02
N ARG A 177 13.74 -20.85 -4.71
CA ARG A 177 12.88 -21.74 -3.92
C ARG A 177 12.17 -21.01 -2.81
N MET A 178 10.86 -21.24 -2.72
CA MET A 178 10.07 -20.88 -1.56
C MET A 178 10.07 -22.06 -0.57
N PRO A 179 10.60 -21.91 0.66
CA PRO A 179 10.47 -22.95 1.66
C PRO A 179 9.01 -23.13 2.07
N PRO A 180 8.54 -24.37 2.37
CA PRO A 180 7.23 -24.58 2.97
C PRO A 180 7.09 -23.78 4.27
N ARG A 181 5.89 -23.24 4.53
CA ARG A 181 5.63 -22.38 5.69
C ARG A 181 5.90 -23.10 7.00
N GLU A 182 5.56 -24.37 7.06
CA GLU A 182 5.75 -25.24 8.22
C GLU A 182 7.24 -25.42 8.54
N VAL A 183 8.10 -25.47 7.52
CA VAL A 183 9.55 -25.56 7.69
C VAL A 183 10.12 -24.25 8.25
N HIS A 184 9.60 -23.11 7.79
CA HIS A 184 9.96 -21.81 8.34
C HIS A 184 9.55 -21.69 9.81
N ASP A 185 8.28 -21.95 10.11
CA ASP A 185 7.69 -21.75 11.43
C ASP A 185 8.27 -22.73 12.46
N ALA A 186 8.54 -23.98 12.06
CA ALA A 186 9.27 -24.92 12.92
C ALA A 186 10.71 -24.44 13.22
N GLY A 187 11.37 -23.75 12.28
CA GLY A 187 12.68 -23.13 12.53
C GLY A 187 12.63 -21.97 13.52
N VAL A 188 11.51 -21.23 13.58
CA VAL A 188 11.31 -20.13 14.53
C VAL A 188 11.33 -20.64 15.96
N GLY A 189 10.51 -21.63 16.29
CA GLY A 189 10.47 -22.23 17.63
C GLY A 189 11.68 -23.11 17.93
N GLY A 190 12.13 -23.88 16.93
CA GLY A 190 13.21 -24.85 17.07
C GLY A 190 14.55 -24.24 17.47
N VAL A 191 14.91 -23.07 16.94
CA VAL A 191 16.18 -22.41 17.31
C VAL A 191 16.20 -22.00 18.78
N VAL A 192 15.06 -21.60 19.35
CA VAL A 192 14.93 -21.23 20.77
C VAL A 192 15.10 -22.46 21.66
N ALA A 193 14.42 -23.56 21.30
CA ALA A 193 14.58 -24.85 21.98
C ALA A 193 16.03 -25.36 21.90
N SER A 194 16.67 -25.21 20.74
CA SER A 194 18.07 -25.60 20.55
C SER A 194 19.02 -24.77 21.40
N LEU A 195 18.86 -23.44 21.44
CA LEU A 195 19.68 -22.56 22.28
C LEU A 195 19.57 -22.90 23.76
N ASN A 196 18.36 -23.13 24.26
CA ASN A 196 18.13 -23.60 25.63
C ASN A 196 18.89 -24.89 25.93
N ARG A 197 18.79 -25.87 25.02
CA ARG A 197 19.48 -27.16 25.16
C ARG A 197 21.00 -27.00 25.13
N ILE A 198 21.53 -26.18 24.23
CA ILE A 198 22.97 -25.92 24.11
C ILE A 198 23.52 -25.35 25.41
N GLU A 199 22.83 -24.37 26.03
CA GLU A 199 23.24 -23.80 27.30
C GLU A 199 23.11 -24.80 28.46
N ALA A 200 21.97 -25.49 28.56
CA ALA A 200 21.69 -26.44 29.65
C ALA A 200 22.65 -27.64 29.64
N GLU A 201 22.92 -28.21 28.48
CA GLU A 201 23.81 -29.36 28.29
C GLU A 201 25.28 -28.96 28.01
N LYS A 202 25.60 -27.66 27.98
CA LYS A 202 26.96 -27.13 27.73
C LYS A 202 27.59 -27.69 26.45
N LEU A 203 26.81 -27.72 25.37
CA LEU A 203 27.18 -28.37 24.10
C LEU A 203 28.14 -27.55 23.23
N ALA A 204 28.21 -26.24 23.47
CA ALA A 204 29.12 -25.32 22.78
C ALA A 204 30.08 -24.68 23.78
N ASP A 205 31.23 -24.23 23.28
CA ASP A 205 32.24 -23.48 24.02
C ASP A 205 31.96 -21.97 23.97
N ARG A 206 31.21 -21.50 22.96
CA ARG A 206 30.72 -20.13 22.85
C ARG A 206 29.34 -20.07 22.18
N ILE A 207 28.49 -19.14 22.63
CA ILE A 207 27.18 -18.88 22.03
C ILE A 207 27.05 -17.39 21.71
N GLN A 208 26.64 -17.08 20.49
CA GLN A 208 26.33 -15.71 20.07
C GLN A 208 24.92 -15.59 19.48
N ILE A 209 24.19 -14.57 19.91
CA ILE A 209 22.98 -14.11 19.22
C ILE A 209 23.31 -12.82 18.49
N ARG A 210 23.01 -12.79 17.19
CA ARG A 210 23.32 -11.67 16.30
C ARG A 210 22.07 -11.13 15.63
N LEU A 211 22.04 -9.82 15.42
CA LEU A 211 21.03 -9.18 14.59
C LEU A 211 21.37 -9.36 13.10
N ARG A 212 20.39 -9.13 12.22
CA ARG A 212 20.58 -9.17 10.76
C ARG A 212 21.64 -8.17 10.26
N THR A 213 21.93 -7.12 11.02
CA THR A 213 22.99 -6.13 10.75
C THR A 213 24.40 -6.68 11.02
N GLY A 214 24.51 -7.80 11.73
CA GLY A 214 25.78 -8.38 12.20
C GLY A 214 26.10 -8.06 13.66
N ASP A 215 25.40 -7.11 14.27
CA ASP A 215 25.57 -6.69 15.66
C ASP A 215 25.36 -7.87 16.62
N ILE A 216 26.24 -8.00 17.61
CA ILE A 216 26.17 -9.04 18.63
C ILE A 216 25.34 -8.52 19.81
N VAL A 217 24.21 -9.16 20.07
CA VAL A 217 23.29 -8.81 21.19
C VAL A 217 23.44 -9.75 22.39
N TYR A 218 24.05 -10.91 22.17
CA TYR A 218 24.43 -11.86 23.21
C TYR A 218 25.73 -12.54 22.83
N ASP A 219 26.63 -12.68 23.80
CA ASP A 219 27.89 -13.42 23.66
C ASP A 219 28.24 -14.01 25.02
N ASN A 220 28.32 -15.35 25.07
CA ASN A 220 28.65 -16.10 26.28
C ASN A 220 29.64 -17.21 25.94
N THR A 221 30.60 -17.43 26.84
CA THR A 221 31.69 -18.40 26.67
C THR A 221 31.69 -19.35 27.85
N LEU A 222 31.97 -20.63 27.58
CA LEU A 222 32.12 -21.66 28.58
C LEU A 222 33.58 -21.70 29.06
N GLU A 223 33.80 -21.44 30.34
CA GLU A 223 35.11 -21.43 30.98
C GLU A 223 35.11 -22.40 32.17
N ALA A 224 36.07 -23.33 32.22
CA ALA A 224 36.15 -24.35 33.27
C ALA A 224 34.82 -25.11 33.52
N GLY A 225 34.07 -25.36 32.44
CA GLY A 225 32.78 -26.06 32.50
C GLY A 225 31.64 -25.21 33.06
N GLN A 226 31.77 -23.90 33.21
CA GLN A 226 30.70 -22.98 33.62
C GLN A 226 30.55 -21.84 32.62
N TRP A 227 29.33 -21.34 32.45
CA TRP A 227 29.09 -20.18 31.60
C TRP A 227 29.57 -18.90 32.29
N ARG A 228 30.29 -18.05 31.58
CA ARG A 228 30.81 -16.77 32.12
C ARG A 228 29.68 -15.80 32.49
N LYS A 229 28.58 -15.83 31.76
CA LYS A 229 27.34 -15.07 32.04
C LYS A 229 26.18 -16.04 32.29
N PRO A 230 25.09 -15.60 32.95
CA PRO A 230 23.87 -16.38 33.04
C PRO A 230 23.40 -16.91 31.67
N ALA A 231 22.92 -18.15 31.66
CA ALA A 231 22.38 -18.80 30.47
C ALA A 231 21.04 -18.15 30.09
N GLU A 232 21.07 -17.31 29.07
CA GLU A 232 19.93 -16.45 28.68
C GLU A 232 19.79 -16.35 27.15
N ALA A 233 20.49 -17.17 26.37
CA ALA A 233 20.52 -17.05 24.91
C ALA A 233 19.12 -17.11 24.29
N ALA A 234 18.27 -18.03 24.77
CA ALA A 234 16.89 -18.16 24.32
C ALA A 234 16.02 -16.95 24.70
N ALA A 235 16.18 -16.44 25.93
CA ALA A 235 15.45 -15.26 26.39
C ALA A 235 15.86 -14.00 25.60
N VAL A 236 17.15 -13.84 25.30
CA VAL A 236 17.64 -12.75 24.45
C VAL A 236 17.09 -12.88 23.01
N MET A 237 17.11 -14.08 22.44
CA MET A 237 16.54 -14.36 21.12
C MET A 237 15.07 -13.92 21.05
N GLU A 238 14.24 -14.32 22.01
CA GLU A 238 12.82 -13.96 22.04
C GLU A 238 12.60 -12.46 22.26
N ARG A 239 13.37 -11.85 23.17
CA ARG A 239 13.29 -10.41 23.44
C ARG A 239 13.62 -9.58 22.20
N GLU A 240 14.71 -9.89 21.50
CA GLU A 240 15.08 -9.16 20.29
C GLU A 240 14.12 -9.42 19.12
N ARG A 241 13.54 -10.62 19.03
CA ARG A 241 12.47 -10.91 18.07
C ARG A 241 11.20 -10.12 18.35
N GLY A 242 10.83 -9.94 19.62
CA GLY A 242 9.64 -9.21 20.04
C GLY A 242 9.79 -7.69 20.06
N ARG A 243 11.00 -7.17 19.82
CA ARG A 243 11.28 -5.74 19.90
C ARG A 243 10.48 -4.94 18.86
N PRO A 244 9.72 -3.90 19.26
CA PRO A 244 8.97 -3.07 18.32
C PRO A 244 9.88 -2.44 17.26
N LEU A 245 9.49 -2.57 15.99
CA LEU A 245 10.22 -1.96 14.89
C LEU A 245 10.09 -0.43 14.94
N VAL A 246 11.20 0.28 14.69
CA VAL A 246 11.18 1.72 14.49
C VAL A 246 10.40 2.11 13.23
N GLN A 247 9.85 3.32 13.18
CA GLN A 247 8.95 3.73 12.09
C GLN A 247 9.58 3.60 10.68
N GLY A 248 10.88 3.86 10.55
CA GLY A 248 11.62 3.64 9.30
C GLY A 248 11.78 2.15 8.94
N ALA A 249 11.91 1.26 9.92
CA ALA A 249 12.00 -0.19 9.69
C ALA A 249 10.66 -0.79 9.28
N ILE A 250 9.54 -0.31 9.86
CA ILE A 250 8.19 -0.69 9.43
C ILE A 250 7.96 -0.30 7.97
N GLN A 251 8.49 0.87 7.57
CA GLN A 251 8.36 1.28 6.19
C GLN A 251 9.19 0.42 5.25
N ARG A 252 10.46 0.18 5.55
CA ARG A 252 11.28 -0.75 4.73
C ARG A 252 10.60 -2.10 4.59
N PHE A 253 10.03 -2.60 5.68
CA PHE A 253 9.23 -3.81 5.66
C PHE A 253 7.99 -3.69 4.75
N ALA A 254 7.29 -2.55 4.70
CA ALA A 254 6.21 -2.36 3.73
C ALA A 254 6.71 -2.24 2.28
N ASP A 255 7.86 -1.62 2.06
CA ASP A 255 8.49 -1.46 0.75
C ASP A 255 8.95 -2.82 0.19
N ASP A 256 9.59 -3.65 1.02
CA ASP A 256 10.02 -5.01 0.67
C ASP A 256 8.84 -5.89 0.23
N TRP A 257 7.67 -5.76 0.89
CA TRP A 257 6.45 -6.45 0.45
C TRP A 257 5.91 -5.91 -0.89
N SER A 258 5.98 -4.60 -1.08
CA SER A 258 5.56 -3.97 -2.34
C SER A 258 6.46 -4.43 -3.49
N HIS A 259 7.76 -4.58 -3.24
CA HIS A 259 8.73 -5.13 -4.19
C HIS A 259 8.42 -6.58 -4.55
N VAL A 260 8.13 -7.44 -3.56
CA VAL A 260 7.69 -8.82 -3.81
C VAL A 260 6.47 -8.85 -4.72
N LEU A 261 5.44 -8.06 -4.43
CA LEU A 261 4.22 -8.02 -5.23
C LEU A 261 4.47 -7.50 -6.66
N ALA A 262 5.37 -6.54 -6.81
CA ALA A 262 5.79 -6.03 -8.12
C ALA A 262 6.49 -7.13 -8.95
N ARG A 263 7.45 -7.87 -8.35
CA ARG A 263 8.11 -9.00 -9.00
C ARG A 263 7.14 -10.11 -9.38
N MET A 264 6.20 -10.43 -8.49
CA MET A 264 5.14 -11.40 -8.79
C MET A 264 4.30 -10.96 -9.99
N ALA A 265 4.00 -9.66 -10.12
CA ALA A 265 3.29 -9.13 -11.28
C ALA A 265 4.14 -9.18 -12.56
N GLU A 266 5.43 -8.81 -12.49
CA GLU A 266 6.37 -8.84 -13.62
C GLU A 266 6.50 -10.25 -14.23
N ARG A 267 6.56 -11.29 -13.40
CA ARG A 267 6.61 -12.68 -13.87
C ARG A 267 5.24 -13.31 -14.18
N ALA A 268 4.17 -12.52 -14.17
CA ALA A 268 2.78 -12.97 -14.35
C ALA A 268 2.39 -14.13 -13.41
N ALA A 269 2.69 -14.00 -12.11
CA ALA A 269 2.29 -14.98 -11.12
C ALA A 269 0.74 -15.12 -11.06
N PRO A 270 0.20 -16.33 -10.76
CA PRO A 270 -1.24 -16.54 -10.67
C PRO A 270 -1.92 -15.57 -9.70
N ASP A 271 -3.07 -15.03 -10.11
CA ASP A 271 -3.78 -13.98 -9.34
C ASP A 271 -4.17 -14.44 -7.94
N GLU A 272 -4.53 -15.72 -7.76
CA GLU A 272 -4.82 -16.30 -6.44
C GLU A 272 -3.59 -16.21 -5.51
N LYS A 273 -2.41 -16.65 -5.98
CA LYS A 273 -1.16 -16.57 -5.21
C LYS A 273 -0.80 -15.12 -4.90
N ARG A 274 -0.98 -14.20 -5.85
CA ARG A 274 -0.75 -12.76 -5.65
C ARG A 274 -1.68 -12.18 -4.59
N ALA A 275 -2.96 -12.53 -4.62
CA ALA A 275 -3.94 -12.08 -3.64
C ALA A 275 -3.61 -12.58 -2.22
N THR A 276 -3.18 -13.85 -2.08
CA THR A 276 -2.72 -14.39 -0.78
C THR A 276 -1.54 -13.61 -0.22
N VAL A 277 -0.52 -13.32 -1.06
CA VAL A 277 0.65 -12.55 -0.63
C VAL A 277 0.29 -11.10 -0.33
N GLU A 278 -0.62 -10.49 -1.09
CA GLU A 278 -1.10 -9.13 -0.84
C GLU A 278 -1.84 -9.02 0.49
N PHE A 279 -2.69 -10.01 0.80
CA PHE A 279 -3.36 -10.09 2.10
C PHE A 279 -2.35 -10.22 3.25
N GLN A 280 -1.39 -11.15 3.14
CA GLN A 280 -0.32 -11.32 4.13
C GLN A 280 0.48 -10.03 4.35
N ALA A 281 0.85 -9.34 3.26
CA ALA A 281 1.57 -8.07 3.32
C ALA A 281 0.81 -7.00 4.10
N LYS A 282 -0.50 -6.86 3.84
CA LYS A 282 -1.37 -5.92 4.56
C LYS A 282 -1.44 -6.25 6.05
N GLU A 283 -1.64 -7.53 6.39
CA GLU A 283 -1.69 -7.98 7.78
C GLU A 283 -0.36 -7.75 8.51
N ASP A 284 0.77 -8.08 7.90
CA ASP A 284 2.07 -7.92 8.54
C ASP A 284 2.41 -6.45 8.81
N VAL A 285 2.12 -5.57 7.84
CA VAL A 285 2.34 -4.12 8.00
C VAL A 285 1.40 -3.55 9.07
N ALA A 286 0.15 -3.98 9.11
CA ALA A 286 -0.80 -3.59 10.15
C ALA A 286 -0.34 -4.05 11.54
N HIS A 287 0.18 -5.27 11.65
CA HIS A 287 0.73 -5.82 12.89
C HIS A 287 1.84 -4.94 13.46
N PHE A 288 2.86 -4.60 12.65
CA PHE A 288 3.96 -3.76 13.14
C PHE A 288 3.55 -2.31 13.42
N ARG A 289 2.60 -1.75 12.66
CA ARG A 289 2.04 -0.42 12.95
C ARG A 289 1.32 -0.38 14.30
N THR A 290 0.53 -1.41 14.59
CA THR A 290 -0.16 -1.56 15.88
C THR A 290 0.83 -1.75 17.02
N GLN A 291 1.77 -2.68 16.88
CA GLN A 291 2.81 -2.92 17.89
C GLN A 291 3.61 -1.64 18.21
N ARG A 292 3.94 -0.84 17.19
CA ARG A 292 4.64 0.44 17.37
C ARG A 292 3.78 1.48 18.06
N ARG A 293 2.49 1.58 17.70
CA ARG A 293 1.54 2.48 18.38
C ARG A 293 1.43 2.13 19.86
N ASP A 294 1.31 0.85 20.18
CA ASP A 294 1.17 0.38 21.56
C ASP A 294 2.47 0.65 22.35
N ALA A 295 3.64 0.47 21.72
CA ALA A 295 4.93 0.85 22.30
C ALA A 295 5.07 2.37 22.53
N ASP A 296 4.65 3.20 21.57
CA ASP A 296 4.68 4.67 21.71
C ASP A 296 3.75 5.15 22.84
N MET A 297 2.60 4.48 23.05
CA MET A 297 1.69 4.74 24.17
C MET A 297 2.33 4.39 25.53
N MET A 298 3.07 3.27 25.62
CA MET A 298 3.79 2.88 26.84
C MET A 298 5.03 3.75 27.11
N GLU A 299 5.70 4.26 26.08
CA GLU A 299 6.85 5.16 26.19
C GLU A 299 6.48 6.62 26.54
N GLY A 300 5.19 6.91 26.80
CA GLY A 300 4.71 8.27 27.09
C GLY A 300 4.82 9.23 25.89
N ARG A 301 5.05 8.70 24.68
CA ARG A 301 5.09 9.45 23.42
C ARG A 301 3.68 9.53 22.85
N THR A 302 2.79 10.18 23.58
CA THR A 302 1.42 10.43 23.12
C THR A 302 1.48 11.31 21.87
N ARG A 303 1.19 10.75 20.69
CA ARG A 303 0.79 11.53 19.50
C ARG A 303 -0.61 12.11 19.73
N GLY A 304 -0.71 13.05 20.67
CA GLY A 304 -1.78 14.02 20.70
C GLY A 304 -1.64 14.91 19.47
N ARG A 305 -2.78 15.15 18.80
CA ARG A 305 -2.92 16.14 17.72
C ARG A 305 -2.20 17.44 18.11
N PHE A 306 -1.10 17.77 17.42
CA PHE A 306 -0.62 19.14 17.37
C PHE A 306 -1.02 19.71 16.01
N VAL A 307 -2.07 20.53 16.05
CA VAL A 307 -2.18 21.70 15.16
C VAL A 307 -0.93 22.55 15.42
N MET A 308 -0.34 23.04 14.34
CA MET A 308 0.94 23.77 14.27
C MET A 308 1.15 24.76 15.43
N GLU A 309 2.09 24.47 16.33
CA GLU A 309 2.65 25.52 17.22
C GLU A 309 4.10 25.26 17.68
N ARG A 310 4.81 24.32 17.06
CA ARG A 310 6.27 24.29 17.08
C ARG A 310 6.79 23.99 15.69
N ALA A 311 7.82 24.75 15.28
CA ALA A 311 8.53 24.48 14.04
C ALA A 311 8.97 23.00 14.03
N PRO A 312 8.76 22.27 12.91
CA PRO A 312 9.25 20.91 12.80
C PRO A 312 10.75 20.90 13.16
N ASP A 313 11.18 19.91 13.95
CA ASP A 313 12.60 19.67 14.18
C ASP A 313 13.24 19.33 12.85
N ALA A 314 13.66 20.39 12.15
CA ALA A 314 14.20 20.33 10.82
C ALA A 314 15.47 19.50 10.80
N LEU A 315 16.17 19.37 11.93
CA LEU A 315 17.37 18.55 12.07
C LEU A 315 17.02 17.07 12.13
N ALA A 316 16.03 16.66 12.92
CA ALA A 316 15.58 15.27 12.98
C ALA A 316 14.97 14.81 11.64
N LEU A 317 14.16 15.65 10.99
CA LEU A 317 13.61 15.40 9.66
C LEU A 317 14.71 15.36 8.59
N PHE A 318 15.72 16.24 8.68
CA PHE A 318 16.85 16.25 7.77
C PHE A 318 17.68 14.98 7.92
N VAL A 319 18.05 14.57 9.14
CA VAL A 319 18.82 13.34 9.39
C VAL A 319 18.07 12.09 8.93
N GLU A 320 16.76 12.00 9.20
CA GLU A 320 15.92 10.87 8.76
C GLU A 320 15.79 10.79 7.22
N LEU A 321 15.65 11.93 6.54
CA LEU A 321 15.62 11.98 5.08
C LEU A 321 17.02 11.74 4.47
N PHE A 322 18.08 12.18 5.16
CA PHE A 322 19.49 12.15 4.74
C PHE A 322 20.09 10.74 4.75
N GLU A 323 19.93 9.97 5.83
CA GLU A 323 20.45 8.60 5.92
C GLU A 323 19.79 7.65 4.90
N ASN A 324 18.51 7.89 4.59
CA ASN A 324 17.78 7.09 3.62
C ASN A 324 18.18 7.43 2.16
N ALA A 325 18.35 8.72 1.84
CA ALA A 325 18.61 9.12 0.46
C ALA A 325 20.03 8.79 -0.03
N VAL A 326 21.03 8.75 0.86
CA VAL A 326 22.41 8.33 0.53
C VAL A 326 22.49 6.82 0.23
N ARG A 327 21.69 6.00 0.93
CA ARG A 327 21.65 4.54 0.70
C ARG A 327 20.99 4.19 -0.64
N ASP A 328 19.96 4.93 -1.04
CA ASP A 328 19.23 4.69 -2.30
C ASP A 328 20.06 5.10 -3.54
N ALA A 329 20.82 6.20 -3.47
CA ALA A 329 21.63 6.71 -4.58
C ALA A 329 22.85 5.85 -4.93
N SER A 330 23.32 5.00 -4.00
CA SER A 330 24.46 4.10 -4.23
C SER A 330 24.13 2.87 -5.09
N ARG A 331 22.83 2.58 -5.31
CA ARG A 331 22.36 1.34 -5.95
C ARG A 331 21.79 1.50 -7.37
N ARG A 332 21.45 2.71 -7.85
CA ARG A 332 21.08 3.02 -9.26
C ARG A 332 21.38 4.48 -9.61
N PRO A 333 21.72 4.81 -10.87
CA PRO A 333 22.02 6.17 -11.29
C PRO A 333 20.80 7.07 -11.11
N ILE A 334 21.06 8.30 -10.66
CA ILE A 334 20.15 9.45 -10.60
C ILE A 334 19.19 9.40 -11.79
N GLY A 335 17.94 8.96 -11.57
CA GLY A 335 16.94 8.83 -12.62
C GLY A 335 16.81 10.16 -13.38
N ASN A 336 17.01 10.12 -14.69
CA ASN A 336 17.03 11.20 -15.68
C ASN A 336 16.66 12.62 -15.17
N VAL A 337 17.52 13.23 -14.35
CA VAL A 337 17.30 14.56 -13.75
C VAL A 337 17.19 15.65 -14.83
N GLU A 338 17.86 15.45 -15.95
CA GLU A 338 17.75 16.29 -17.13
C GLU A 338 16.32 16.27 -17.71
N ALA A 339 15.73 15.09 -17.93
CA ALA A 339 14.34 14.97 -18.38
C ALA A 339 13.34 15.54 -17.36
N HIS A 340 13.64 15.43 -16.06
CA HIS A 340 12.82 16.04 -15.00
C HIS A 340 12.88 17.57 -15.05
N ALA A 341 14.08 18.15 -15.09
CA ALA A 341 14.30 19.58 -15.17
C ALA A 341 13.69 20.17 -16.46
N ALA A 342 13.88 19.51 -17.60
CA ALA A 342 13.31 19.93 -18.87
C ALA A 342 11.78 19.73 -18.93
N GLY A 343 11.25 18.70 -18.25
CA GLY A 343 9.81 18.46 -18.14
C GLY A 343 9.07 19.45 -17.25
N ARG A 344 9.75 20.02 -16.25
CA ARG A 344 9.22 21.07 -15.36
C ARG A 344 8.82 22.33 -16.12
N LEU A 345 9.71 22.81 -17.01
CA LEU A 345 9.43 23.99 -17.82
C LEU A 345 8.29 23.73 -18.82
N ALA A 346 8.27 22.54 -19.42
CA ALA A 346 7.21 22.15 -20.36
C ALA A 346 5.83 22.15 -19.69
N GLN A 347 5.66 21.46 -18.56
CA GLN A 347 4.37 21.43 -17.85
C GLN A 347 3.97 22.81 -17.31
N THR A 348 4.94 23.60 -16.86
CA THR A 348 4.68 24.98 -16.42
C THR A 348 4.12 25.82 -17.57
N TYR A 349 4.73 25.72 -18.75
CA TYR A 349 4.24 26.39 -19.95
C TYR A 349 2.84 25.92 -20.35
N THR A 350 2.60 24.60 -20.33
CA THR A 350 1.26 24.03 -20.61
C THR A 350 0.21 24.54 -19.63
N ALA A 351 0.55 24.65 -18.33
CA ALA A 351 -0.35 25.21 -17.34
C ALA A 351 -0.69 26.69 -17.62
N LEU A 352 0.31 27.51 -17.98
CA LEU A 352 0.08 28.90 -18.41
C LEU A 352 -0.79 28.98 -19.68
N LYS A 353 -0.58 28.07 -20.63
CA LYS A 353 -1.38 27.95 -21.85
C LYS A 353 -2.82 27.55 -21.57
N LEU A 354 -3.05 26.66 -20.60
CA LEU A 354 -4.39 26.34 -20.13
C LEU A 354 -5.08 27.53 -19.46
N VAL A 355 -4.34 28.37 -18.72
CA VAL A 355 -4.87 29.65 -18.21
C VAL A 355 -5.27 30.59 -19.35
N GLU A 356 -4.44 30.69 -20.39
CA GLU A 356 -4.74 31.48 -21.58
C GLU A 356 -6.00 30.98 -22.32
N VAL A 357 -6.17 29.67 -22.44
CA VAL A 357 -7.38 29.04 -23.01
C VAL A 357 -8.60 29.28 -22.12
N ALA A 358 -8.49 29.07 -20.81
CA ALA A 358 -9.58 29.31 -19.87
C ALA A 358 -10.05 30.77 -19.93
N ARG A 359 -9.12 31.73 -20.04
CA ARG A 359 -9.41 33.15 -20.28
C ARG A 359 -10.16 33.34 -21.61
N GLY A 360 -9.62 32.79 -22.71
CA GLY A 360 -10.19 32.94 -24.05
C GLY A 360 -11.57 32.29 -24.22
N LEU A 361 -11.89 31.29 -23.41
CA LEU A 361 -13.19 30.62 -23.37
C LEU A 361 -14.16 31.22 -22.34
N GLY A 362 -13.74 32.25 -21.58
CA GLY A 362 -14.57 32.86 -20.54
C GLY A 362 -14.84 31.96 -19.35
N LEU A 363 -13.94 31.01 -19.06
CA LEU A 363 -14.06 30.05 -17.95
C LEU A 363 -13.47 30.58 -16.63
N LEU A 364 -12.81 31.74 -16.66
CA LEU A 364 -12.25 32.37 -15.46
C LEU A 364 -13.33 33.20 -14.74
N PRO A 365 -13.45 33.12 -13.41
CA PRO A 365 -14.34 34.00 -12.65
C PRO A 365 -13.82 35.44 -12.67
N GLU A 366 -14.75 36.42 -12.65
CA GLU A 366 -14.45 37.86 -12.85
C GLU A 366 -13.43 38.42 -11.84
N ASP A 367 -13.50 38.01 -10.56
CA ASP A 367 -12.58 38.42 -9.49
C ASP A 367 -11.55 37.33 -9.12
N GLY A 368 -11.31 36.39 -10.02
CA GLY A 368 -10.46 35.22 -9.78
C GLY A 368 -8.97 35.53 -9.77
N LYS A 369 -8.27 35.22 -8.68
CA LYS A 369 -6.81 35.26 -8.61
C LYS A 369 -6.21 33.87 -8.59
N PHE A 370 -5.26 33.59 -9.48
CA PHE A 370 -4.50 32.34 -9.44
C PHE A 370 -3.57 32.29 -8.24
N ILE A 371 -3.65 31.21 -7.49
CA ILE A 371 -2.75 30.87 -6.39
C ILE A 371 -2.07 29.53 -6.68
N ALA A 372 -0.81 29.42 -6.28
CA ALA A 372 -0.09 28.15 -6.27
C ALA A 372 -0.48 27.37 -5.01
N THR A 373 -1.18 26.25 -5.18
CA THR A 373 -1.54 25.35 -4.08
C THR A 373 -0.44 24.31 -3.89
N ARG A 374 -0.36 23.67 -2.71
CA ARG A 374 0.51 22.48 -2.59
C ARG A 374 -0.03 21.41 -3.54
N ALA A 375 0.83 20.65 -4.20
CA ALA A 375 0.42 19.48 -4.97
C ALA A 375 -0.49 18.60 -4.11
N LEU A 376 -1.80 18.63 -4.40
CA LEU A 376 -2.82 18.04 -3.53
C LEU A 376 -2.94 16.52 -3.75
N VAL A 377 -2.55 16.07 -4.95
CA VAL A 377 -2.41 14.66 -5.33
C VAL A 377 -0.95 14.23 -5.14
N GLN A 378 -0.41 14.41 -3.93
CA GLN A 378 0.77 13.65 -3.56
C GLN A 378 0.34 12.20 -3.40
N ASP A 379 0.85 11.32 -4.26
CA ASP A 379 0.65 9.89 -4.09
C ASP A 379 1.38 9.43 -2.82
N LYS A 380 0.68 9.51 -1.69
CA LYS A 380 1.15 8.98 -0.40
C LYS A 380 1.23 7.45 -0.40
N ARG A 381 0.89 6.80 -1.52
CA ARG A 381 0.98 5.35 -1.76
C ARG A 381 2.15 4.96 -2.68
N ALA A 382 2.90 5.91 -3.24
CA ALA A 382 4.14 5.60 -3.95
C ALA A 382 5.19 5.02 -2.97
N SER A 383 6.06 4.11 -3.47
CA SER A 383 7.18 3.52 -2.71
C SER A 383 7.94 4.61 -1.97
N ARG A 384 8.24 4.42 -0.67
CA ARG A 384 8.99 5.44 0.06
C ARG A 384 10.40 5.58 -0.50
N GLU A 385 10.97 4.57 -1.13
CA GLU A 385 12.33 4.58 -1.73
C GLU A 385 12.46 5.60 -2.86
N PHE A 386 11.47 5.67 -3.77
CA PHE A 386 11.45 6.66 -4.86
C PHE A 386 10.08 7.33 -4.94
N PRO A 387 9.88 8.43 -4.19
CA PRO A 387 8.64 9.18 -4.26
C PRO A 387 8.45 9.70 -5.68
N ALA A 388 7.23 9.59 -6.20
CA ALA A 388 6.87 10.27 -7.43
C ALA A 388 7.10 11.78 -7.22
N ALA A 389 7.93 12.37 -8.07
CA ALA A 389 8.15 13.80 -8.07
C ALA A 389 6.99 14.50 -8.80
N HIS A 390 6.80 15.78 -8.54
CA HIS A 390 5.96 16.62 -9.39
C HIS A 390 6.90 17.49 -10.23
N ARG A 391 6.73 17.48 -11.56
CA ARG A 391 7.49 18.36 -12.46
C ARG A 391 7.03 19.81 -12.30
N MET A 392 5.73 20.05 -12.10
CA MET A 392 5.18 21.34 -11.69
C MET A 392 5.49 21.65 -10.20
N PRO A 393 5.90 22.87 -9.83
CA PRO A 393 6.21 23.22 -8.44
C PRO A 393 4.97 23.31 -7.53
N ALA A 394 3.77 23.29 -8.11
CA ALA A 394 2.50 23.44 -7.42
C ALA A 394 1.32 23.17 -8.38
N ASP A 395 0.18 22.76 -7.82
CA ASP A 395 -1.10 22.85 -8.53
C ASP A 395 -1.51 24.33 -8.65
N LEU A 396 -2.33 24.65 -9.65
CA LEU A 396 -2.93 25.98 -9.80
C LEU A 396 -4.42 25.94 -9.47
N ALA A 397 -4.85 26.89 -8.65
CA ALA A 397 -6.26 27.13 -8.36
C ALA A 397 -6.58 28.62 -8.50
N VAL A 398 -7.81 28.92 -8.90
CA VAL A 398 -8.37 30.28 -8.85
C VAL A 398 -9.06 30.45 -7.51
N GLU A 399 -8.69 31.49 -6.79
CA GLU A 399 -9.31 31.93 -5.55
C GLU A 399 -10.17 33.17 -5.84
N THR A 400 -11.45 33.11 -5.48
CA THR A 400 -12.41 34.22 -5.61
C THR A 400 -12.47 35.05 -4.31
N GLY A 401 -13.05 36.25 -4.36
CA GLY A 401 -13.08 37.20 -3.24
C GLY A 401 -13.79 36.71 -1.97
N ASP A 402 -14.62 35.67 -2.09
CA ASP A 402 -15.28 34.95 -0.99
C ASP A 402 -14.42 33.83 -0.36
N GLY A 403 -13.20 33.63 -0.88
CA GLY A 403 -12.25 32.61 -0.43
C GLY A 403 -12.51 31.22 -1.02
N ALA A 404 -13.47 31.05 -1.95
CA ALA A 404 -13.67 29.80 -2.65
C ALA A 404 -12.50 29.53 -3.62
N ARG A 405 -12.12 28.25 -3.75
CA ARG A 405 -10.98 27.83 -4.57
C ARG A 405 -11.41 26.76 -5.57
N THR A 406 -11.11 26.98 -6.84
CA THR A 406 -11.38 26.04 -7.93
C THR A 406 -10.08 25.70 -8.65
N ARG A 407 -9.74 24.41 -8.81
CA ARG A 407 -8.52 24.01 -9.52
C ARG A 407 -8.62 24.43 -10.98
N LEU A 408 -7.48 24.74 -11.61
CA LEU A 408 -7.44 25.06 -13.04
C LEU A 408 -8.08 23.94 -13.89
N THR A 409 -7.80 22.67 -13.57
CA THR A 409 -8.43 21.52 -14.25
C THR A 409 -9.95 21.54 -14.15
N ASP A 410 -10.50 21.94 -13.00
CA ASP A 410 -11.95 21.89 -12.74
C ASP A 410 -12.73 22.99 -13.46
N LEU A 411 -12.05 24.01 -14.00
CA LEU A 411 -12.67 25.08 -14.81
C LEU A 411 -13.10 24.58 -16.19
N PHE A 412 -12.47 23.53 -16.72
CA PHE A 412 -12.81 22.93 -18.00
C PHE A 412 -14.06 22.06 -17.84
N THR A 413 -15.00 22.06 -18.79
CA THR A 413 -16.29 21.39 -18.63
C THR A 413 -16.33 19.98 -19.21
N VAL A 414 -15.44 19.66 -20.15
CA VAL A 414 -15.37 18.34 -20.78
C VAL A 414 -14.60 17.36 -19.88
N PRO A 415 -15.21 16.24 -19.44
CA PRO A 415 -14.55 15.27 -18.56
C PRO A 415 -13.24 14.69 -19.13
N LEU A 416 -13.19 14.46 -20.45
CA LEU A 416 -11.98 13.96 -21.11
C LEU A 416 -10.82 14.97 -21.03
N ASN A 417 -11.12 16.27 -21.15
CA ASN A 417 -10.12 17.31 -20.97
C ASN A 417 -9.61 17.33 -19.55
N ARG A 418 -10.47 17.19 -18.53
CA ARG A 418 -10.04 17.13 -17.13
C ARG A 418 -9.07 15.98 -16.89
N ILE A 419 -9.40 14.79 -17.39
CA ILE A 419 -8.55 13.60 -17.29
C ILE A 419 -7.21 13.82 -18.00
N ALA A 420 -7.23 14.37 -19.22
CA ALA A 420 -6.01 14.65 -19.98
C ALA A 420 -5.12 15.70 -19.30
N ILE A 421 -5.71 16.79 -18.80
CA ILE A 421 -4.99 17.85 -18.09
C ILE A 421 -4.38 17.30 -16.79
N ASP A 422 -5.15 16.57 -15.98
CA ASP A 422 -4.62 15.97 -14.75
C ASP A 422 -3.55 14.91 -15.05
N ARG A 423 -3.63 14.17 -16.17
CA ARG A 423 -2.64 13.15 -16.56
C ARG A 423 -1.36 13.73 -17.15
N GLU A 424 -1.45 14.73 -18.03
CA GLU A 424 -0.32 15.21 -18.82
C GLU A 424 0.37 16.44 -18.18
N VAL A 425 -0.38 17.24 -17.41
CA VAL A 425 0.11 18.51 -16.83
C VAL A 425 0.34 18.42 -15.33
N PHE A 426 -0.60 17.84 -14.58
CA PHE A 426 -0.55 17.84 -13.11
C PHE A 426 -0.21 16.47 -12.49
N ALA A 427 0.01 15.44 -13.31
CA ALA A 427 0.30 14.10 -12.81
C ALA A 427 1.67 14.02 -12.12
N PRO A 428 1.80 13.12 -11.13
CA PRO A 428 3.11 12.70 -10.65
C PRO A 428 3.94 12.08 -11.78
N THR A 429 5.25 12.29 -11.75
CA THR A 429 6.18 11.85 -12.81
C THR A 429 6.96 10.60 -12.40
N ASP A 430 7.95 10.22 -13.21
CA ASP A 430 8.85 9.11 -12.94
C ASP A 430 9.44 9.17 -11.52
N ARG A 431 9.65 7.98 -10.95
CA ARG A 431 10.19 7.78 -9.61
C ARG A 431 11.61 8.35 -9.53
N MET A 432 11.81 9.36 -8.67
CA MET A 432 13.10 10.04 -8.50
C MET A 432 13.74 9.79 -7.13
N SER A 433 15.05 10.06 -7.02
CA SER A 433 15.73 9.96 -5.73
C SER A 433 15.15 10.98 -4.75
N ARG A 434 15.11 10.61 -3.46
CA ARG A 434 14.69 11.54 -2.40
C ARG A 434 15.53 12.81 -2.36
N ILE A 435 16.83 12.72 -2.71
CA ILE A 435 17.73 13.88 -2.83
C ILE A 435 17.20 14.87 -3.86
N ALA A 436 16.71 14.41 -5.00
CA ALA A 436 16.14 15.29 -6.02
C ALA A 436 14.83 15.94 -5.55
N ASN A 437 13.96 15.19 -4.86
CA ASN A 437 12.74 15.76 -4.27
C ASN A 437 13.02 16.80 -3.18
N VAL A 438 14.12 16.65 -2.42
CA VAL A 438 14.56 17.66 -1.45
C VAL A 438 15.05 18.93 -2.15
N ALA A 439 15.84 18.78 -3.23
CA ALA A 439 16.26 19.92 -4.04
C ALA A 439 15.05 20.67 -4.62
N ASP A 440 14.05 19.95 -5.12
CA ASP A 440 12.81 20.52 -5.65
C ASP A 440 12.03 21.29 -4.60
N ALA A 441 11.82 20.71 -3.41
CA ALA A 441 11.16 21.38 -2.31
C ALA A 441 11.89 22.68 -1.88
N TRP A 442 13.23 22.70 -1.94
CA TRP A 442 14.00 23.91 -1.66
C TRP A 442 13.79 24.99 -2.72
N MET A 443 13.78 24.63 -4.00
CA MET A 443 13.52 25.57 -5.10
C MET A 443 12.06 26.09 -5.09
N GLU A 444 11.09 25.23 -4.79
CA GLU A 444 9.68 25.60 -4.60
C GLU A 444 9.49 26.62 -3.47
N GLY A 445 10.19 26.42 -2.36
CA GLY A 445 10.23 27.34 -1.22
C GLY A 445 11.00 28.63 -1.51
N ALA A 446 12.00 28.58 -2.39
CA ALA A 446 12.86 29.70 -2.73
C ALA A 446 12.27 30.65 -3.80
N GLY A 447 11.07 30.37 -4.32
CA GLY A 447 10.34 31.35 -5.15
C GLY A 447 9.73 30.81 -6.45
N MET A 448 9.91 29.53 -6.79
CA MET A 448 9.28 28.96 -8.00
C MET A 448 7.75 29.06 -7.96
N ARG A 449 7.12 28.71 -6.83
CA ARG A 449 5.65 28.78 -6.68
C ARG A 449 5.11 30.19 -6.82
N ALA A 450 5.81 31.18 -6.24
CA ALA A 450 5.44 32.58 -6.36
C ALA A 450 5.58 33.07 -7.81
N SER A 451 6.64 32.66 -8.51
CA SER A 451 6.88 33.03 -9.91
C SER A 451 5.85 32.41 -10.86
N LEU A 452 5.47 31.14 -10.64
CA LEU A 452 4.39 30.48 -11.36
C LEU A 452 3.05 31.20 -11.18
N ALA A 453 2.67 31.50 -9.93
CA ALA A 453 1.42 32.21 -9.64
C ALA A 453 1.41 33.62 -10.26
N ARG A 454 2.52 34.37 -10.21
CA ARG A 454 2.63 35.68 -10.88
C ARG A 454 2.46 35.54 -12.40
N GLY A 455 3.11 34.55 -13.02
CA GLY A 455 2.96 34.26 -14.44
C GLY A 455 1.51 33.94 -14.81
N ALA A 456 0.86 33.05 -14.06
CA ALA A 456 -0.53 32.67 -14.28
C ALA A 456 -1.49 33.87 -14.18
N ASN A 457 -1.30 34.77 -13.20
CA ASN A 457 -2.12 35.98 -13.07
C ASN A 457 -1.85 37.00 -14.19
N ALA A 458 -0.61 37.15 -14.67
CA ALA A 458 -0.29 38.01 -15.81
C ALA A 458 -0.96 37.50 -17.10
N VAL A 459 -1.05 36.18 -17.27
CA VAL A 459 -1.79 35.55 -18.37
C VAL A 459 -3.29 35.73 -18.18
N ALA A 460 -3.83 35.41 -17.01
CA ALA A 460 -5.27 35.53 -16.72
C ALA A 460 -5.81 36.95 -16.96
N SER A 461 -5.04 37.98 -16.59
CA SER A 461 -5.42 39.39 -16.73
C SER A 461 -5.32 39.95 -18.16
N GLY A 462 -4.81 39.20 -19.13
CA GLY A 462 -4.64 39.72 -20.49
C GLY A 462 -3.32 40.47 -20.73
N VAL A 463 -2.53 40.74 -19.69
CA VAL A 463 -1.33 41.59 -19.76
C VAL A 463 -0.19 40.92 -20.54
N MET A 464 -0.09 39.59 -20.48
CA MET A 464 0.91 38.81 -21.19
C MET A 464 0.29 37.56 -21.83
N SER A 465 0.85 37.12 -22.95
CA SER A 465 0.63 35.75 -23.44
C SER A 465 1.35 34.73 -22.56
N ALA A 466 0.98 33.44 -22.67
CA ALA A 466 1.65 32.37 -21.93
C ALA A 466 3.17 32.29 -22.22
N GLY A 467 3.59 32.55 -23.46
CA GLY A 467 5.01 32.58 -23.85
C GLY A 467 5.77 33.78 -23.26
N GLU A 468 5.15 34.95 -23.24
CA GLU A 468 5.75 36.13 -22.61
C GLU A 468 5.86 35.99 -21.09
N ALA A 469 4.83 35.44 -20.44
CA ALA A 469 4.86 35.16 -19.01
C ALA A 469 5.93 34.11 -18.65
N MET A 470 6.10 33.08 -19.48
CA MET A 470 7.16 32.09 -19.33
C MET A 470 8.54 32.76 -19.37
N THR A 471 8.82 33.52 -20.43
CA THR A 471 10.13 34.14 -20.68
C THR A 471 10.46 35.27 -19.71
N ARG A 472 9.48 36.11 -19.36
CA ARG A 472 9.70 37.34 -18.56
C ARG A 472 9.51 37.15 -17.06
N ILE A 473 8.76 36.15 -16.62
CA ILE A 473 8.41 35.97 -15.19
C ILE A 473 8.88 34.61 -14.66
N VAL A 474 8.51 33.52 -15.34
CA VAL A 474 8.74 32.17 -14.80
C VAL A 474 10.20 31.75 -14.91
N GLU A 475 10.79 31.76 -16.09
CA GLU A 475 12.18 31.33 -16.30
C GLU A 475 13.18 32.15 -15.45
N PRO A 476 13.09 33.50 -15.39
CA PRO A 476 13.95 34.28 -14.49
C PRO A 476 13.71 33.97 -13.01
N GLY A 477 12.45 33.81 -12.60
CA GLY A 477 12.10 33.49 -11.22
C GLY A 477 12.56 32.09 -10.78
N TYR A 478 12.55 31.12 -11.70
CA TYR A 478 13.04 29.76 -11.47
C TYR A 478 14.57 29.75 -11.36
N ARG A 479 15.27 30.49 -12.23
CA ARG A 479 16.72 30.68 -12.16
C ARG A 479 17.14 31.31 -10.82
N GLU A 480 16.45 32.36 -10.39
CA GLU A 480 16.71 33.02 -9.09
C GLU A 480 16.42 32.08 -7.90
N ALA A 481 15.35 31.30 -7.97
CA ALA A 481 15.01 30.31 -6.94
C ALA A 481 16.06 29.20 -6.84
N ALA A 482 16.57 28.71 -7.98
CA ALA A 482 17.66 27.74 -8.03
C ALA A 482 18.96 28.31 -7.44
N GLY A 483 19.31 29.56 -7.77
CA GLY A 483 20.45 30.27 -7.17
C GLY A 483 20.33 30.41 -5.65
N ARG A 484 19.17 30.81 -5.13
CA ARG A 484 18.90 30.88 -3.68
C ARG A 484 18.99 29.52 -2.99
N ALA A 485 18.54 28.45 -3.65
CA ALA A 485 18.68 27.08 -3.14
C ALA A 485 20.15 26.63 -3.10
N GLN A 486 20.95 27.03 -4.09
CA GLN A 486 22.39 26.76 -4.16
C GLN A 486 23.16 27.54 -3.08
N GLU A 487 22.85 28.83 -2.87
CA GLU A 487 23.41 29.60 -1.75
C GLU A 487 23.06 28.99 -0.39
N LYS A 488 21.83 28.48 -0.24
CA LYS A 488 21.39 27.79 0.98
C LYS A 488 22.20 26.50 1.21
N LEU A 489 22.51 25.76 0.14
CA LEU A 489 23.39 24.60 0.21
C LEU A 489 24.80 24.99 0.68
N GLU A 490 25.39 26.05 0.12
CA GLU A 490 26.74 26.52 0.49
C GLU A 490 26.80 27.11 1.91
N ARG A 491 25.81 27.92 2.32
CA ARG A 491 25.73 28.50 3.67
C ARG A 491 25.72 27.42 4.77
N ASN A 492 24.95 26.35 4.56
CA ASN A 492 24.84 25.24 5.50
C ASN A 492 26.14 24.44 5.67
N VAL A 493 27.10 24.55 4.74
CA VAL A 493 28.39 23.84 4.77
C VAL A 493 29.51 24.73 5.36
N SER A 494 29.43 26.06 5.20
CA SER A 494 30.47 27.01 5.65
C SER A 494 30.70 27.07 7.18
N VAL A 495 29.73 26.58 7.98
CA VAL A 495 29.85 26.45 9.44
C VAL A 495 30.72 25.23 9.81
N MET A 496 30.76 24.21 8.95
CA MET A 496 31.46 22.94 9.18
C MET A 496 32.95 23.01 8.85
N GLU A 497 33.36 23.74 7.81
CA GLU A 497 34.78 23.95 7.50
C GLU A 497 35.48 24.75 8.60
N ARG A 498 34.80 25.77 9.16
CA ARG A 498 35.30 26.56 10.29
C ARG A 498 35.47 25.74 11.57
N ALA A 499 34.55 24.81 11.84
CA ALA A 499 34.66 23.90 12.98
C ALA A 499 35.76 22.83 12.79
N ALA A 500 35.99 22.34 11.56
CA ALA A 500 37.05 21.39 11.25
C ALA A 500 38.45 22.04 11.28
N LEU A 501 38.60 23.27 10.77
CA LEU A 501 39.84 24.04 10.84
C LEU A 501 40.25 24.37 12.28
N SER A 502 39.30 24.75 13.14
CA SER A 502 39.56 24.98 14.58
C SER A 502 39.95 23.71 15.35
N ALA A 503 39.55 22.52 14.89
CA ALA A 503 39.94 21.25 15.51
C ALA A 503 41.34 20.76 15.07
N MET A 504 41.86 21.27 13.95
CA MET A 504 43.19 20.93 13.44
C MET A 504 44.31 21.84 13.99
N ILE A 505 43.96 22.97 14.59
CA ILE A 505 44.90 23.87 15.25
C ILE A 505 45.01 23.44 16.73
N VAL A 506 46.01 22.61 16.99
CA VAL A 506 46.48 22.31 18.33
C VAL A 506 47.64 23.24 18.69
N ASP A 507 47.72 23.65 19.94
CA ASP A 507 48.90 24.38 20.42
C ASP A 507 50.15 23.47 20.48
N GLY A 508 51.30 24.05 20.83
CA GLY A 508 52.57 23.32 20.93
C GLY A 508 52.59 22.19 21.97
N GLN A 509 51.52 21.98 22.75
CA GLN A 509 51.35 20.85 23.66
C GLN A 509 50.25 19.87 23.20
N GLY A 510 49.76 20.00 21.97
CA GLY A 510 48.76 19.12 21.40
C GLY A 510 47.36 19.34 21.96
N GLN A 511 47.10 20.44 22.68
CA GLN A 511 45.77 20.76 23.17
C GLN A 511 44.98 21.53 22.10
N PRO A 512 43.71 21.14 21.82
CA PRO A 512 42.86 21.88 20.90
C PRO A 512 42.63 23.30 21.43
N ALA A 513 42.92 24.32 20.62
CA ALA A 513 42.71 25.72 20.99
C ALA A 513 41.21 25.97 21.28
N ARG A 514 40.86 26.10 22.56
CA ARG A 514 39.44 26.17 22.97
C ARG A 514 38.93 27.61 23.01
N GLN A 515 37.98 27.92 22.13
CA GLN A 515 36.59 28.34 22.42
C GLN A 515 36.05 29.34 21.38
N MET A 516 35.11 28.88 20.55
CA MET A 516 33.90 29.65 20.28
C MET A 516 32.70 28.73 20.47
N ARG A 517 31.75 29.18 21.29
CA ARG A 517 30.43 28.55 21.46
C ARG A 517 29.64 28.78 20.18
N GLU A 518 29.29 27.72 19.47
CA GLU A 518 28.03 27.66 18.73
C GLU A 518 27.40 26.27 18.92
N ASP A 519 26.23 26.29 19.54
CA ASP A 519 25.35 25.14 19.74
C ASP A 519 24.84 24.65 18.39
N LEU A 520 25.44 23.56 17.85
CA LEU A 520 24.83 22.58 16.94
C LEU A 520 25.88 21.52 16.58
N ARG A 521 26.02 20.47 17.41
CA ARG A 521 26.96 19.37 17.15
C ARG A 521 26.29 18.24 16.36
N LEU A 522 26.57 18.17 15.05
CA LEU A 522 26.45 16.95 14.25
C LEU A 522 27.77 16.16 14.35
N ARG A 523 27.73 14.89 14.79
CA ARG A 523 28.91 14.06 15.09
C ARG A 523 29.80 13.77 13.85
N ALA A 524 31.08 13.50 14.10
CA ALA A 524 32.19 13.49 13.11
C ALA A 524 32.31 12.23 12.21
N GLN A 525 31.57 11.15 12.44
CA GLN A 525 31.71 9.87 11.69
C GLN A 525 31.07 9.86 10.28
N ASP A 526 30.60 11.00 9.80
CA ASP A 526 29.59 11.09 8.75
C ASP A 526 29.98 12.11 7.65
N ILE A 527 31.27 12.47 7.61
CA ILE A 527 31.85 13.47 6.69
C ILE A 527 31.81 13.00 5.23
N THR A 528 32.13 11.73 4.96
CA THR A 528 32.17 11.18 3.60
C THR A 528 30.77 11.07 2.98
N HIS A 529 29.75 10.66 3.74
CA HIS A 529 28.37 10.63 3.27
C HIS A 529 27.82 12.04 3.01
N ARG A 530 28.20 13.03 3.82
CA ARG A 530 27.84 14.44 3.62
C ARG A 530 28.48 15.07 2.38
N ALA A 531 29.74 14.74 2.09
CA ALA A 531 30.41 15.20 0.86
C ALA A 531 29.71 14.64 -0.39
N THR A 532 29.34 13.36 -0.38
CA THR A 532 28.59 12.72 -1.46
C THR A 532 27.20 13.35 -1.64
N THR A 533 26.47 13.62 -0.56
CA THR A 533 25.17 14.30 -0.64
C THR A 533 25.29 15.73 -1.15
N LYS A 534 26.31 16.49 -0.74
CA LYS A 534 26.57 17.85 -1.27
C LYS A 534 26.77 17.78 -2.78
N ALA A 535 27.61 16.85 -3.25
CA ALA A 535 27.86 16.66 -4.68
C ALA A 535 26.58 16.31 -5.44
N MET A 536 25.73 15.41 -4.90
CA MET A 536 24.48 15.01 -5.54
C MET A 536 23.41 16.12 -5.55
N LEU A 537 23.18 16.82 -4.43
CA LEU A 537 22.28 17.99 -4.40
C LEU A 537 22.78 19.10 -5.32
N GLY A 538 24.09 19.36 -5.30
CA GLY A 538 24.74 20.30 -6.20
C GLY A 538 24.53 19.93 -7.65
N GLN A 539 24.61 18.64 -8.00
CA GLN A 539 24.36 18.15 -9.36
C GLN A 539 22.91 18.34 -9.79
N VAL A 540 21.91 18.04 -8.94
CA VAL A 540 20.48 18.25 -9.26
C VAL A 540 20.16 19.73 -9.46
N LEU A 541 20.66 20.59 -8.57
CA LEU A 541 20.48 22.04 -8.68
C LEU A 541 21.20 22.57 -9.94
N SER A 542 22.41 22.11 -10.23
CA SER A 542 23.17 22.50 -11.43
C SER A 542 22.44 22.10 -12.71
N GLU A 543 21.85 20.91 -12.75
CA GLU A 543 21.11 20.45 -13.94
C GLU A 543 19.81 21.24 -14.14
N THR A 544 19.15 21.64 -13.05
CA THR A 544 18.01 22.58 -13.14
C THR A 544 18.44 23.95 -13.65
N VAL A 545 19.62 24.44 -13.26
CA VAL A 545 20.18 25.71 -13.75
C VAL A 545 20.60 25.62 -15.21
N ARG A 546 21.02 24.44 -15.70
CA ARG A 546 21.32 24.20 -17.12
C ARG A 546 20.07 24.20 -17.99
N GLN A 547 18.98 23.64 -17.48
CA GLN A 547 17.67 23.59 -18.15
C GLN A 547 16.80 24.78 -17.70
N ASP A 548 17.29 26.00 -17.89
CA ASP A 548 16.63 27.24 -17.42
C ASP A 548 15.75 27.94 -18.46
N ARG A 549 15.66 27.37 -19.67
CA ARG A 549 14.83 27.85 -20.78
C ARG A 549 14.07 26.72 -21.44
N LEU A 550 12.83 26.99 -21.84
CA LEU A 550 12.03 26.02 -22.58
C LEU A 550 12.49 25.91 -24.03
N ASP A 551 12.72 24.68 -24.49
CA ASP A 551 13.10 24.41 -25.88
C ASP A 551 11.92 24.64 -26.86
N PRO A 552 12.13 25.32 -28.02
CA PRO A 552 11.07 25.61 -28.98
C PRO A 552 10.38 24.38 -29.60
N SER A 553 11.04 23.22 -29.67
CA SER A 553 10.38 22.00 -30.18
C SER A 553 9.33 21.49 -29.20
N ARG A 554 9.66 21.47 -27.90
CA ARG A 554 8.71 21.11 -26.83
C ARG A 554 7.57 22.11 -26.71
N GLN A 555 7.84 23.38 -26.96
CA GLN A 555 6.79 24.41 -26.97
C GLN A 555 5.69 24.06 -27.97
N ARG A 556 6.05 23.64 -29.19
CA ARG A 556 5.10 23.24 -30.24
C ARG A 556 4.27 22.02 -29.84
N GLU A 557 4.90 21.01 -29.24
CA GLU A 557 4.19 19.81 -28.75
C GLU A 557 3.15 20.17 -27.68
N MET A 558 3.49 21.06 -26.75
CA MET A 558 2.56 21.51 -25.71
C MET A 558 1.43 22.37 -26.28
N ASP A 559 1.70 23.19 -27.30
CA ASP A 559 0.69 23.98 -28.01
C ASP A 559 -0.33 23.10 -28.74
N GLU A 560 0.09 21.98 -29.34
CA GLU A 560 -0.82 21.01 -29.98
C GLU A 560 -1.77 20.37 -28.96
N LEU A 561 -1.24 19.93 -27.80
CA LEU A 561 -2.04 19.37 -26.71
C LEU A 561 -3.11 20.36 -26.23
N VAL A 562 -2.70 21.61 -25.98
CA VAL A 562 -3.61 22.66 -25.50
C VAL A 562 -4.64 23.05 -26.56
N THR A 563 -4.25 23.06 -27.84
CA THR A 563 -5.18 23.29 -28.96
C THR A 563 -6.28 22.23 -28.98
N GLY A 564 -5.92 20.95 -28.77
CA GLY A 564 -6.89 19.86 -28.65
C GLY A 564 -7.86 20.06 -27.48
N VAL A 565 -7.36 20.48 -26.31
CA VAL A 565 -8.21 20.79 -25.15
C VAL A 565 -9.19 21.94 -25.46
N ALA A 566 -8.70 23.03 -26.06
CA ALA A 566 -9.51 24.18 -26.41
C ALA A 566 -10.60 23.82 -27.43
N ASP A 567 -10.27 23.05 -28.45
CA ASP A 567 -11.22 22.59 -29.45
C ASP A 567 -12.28 21.65 -28.87
N ASN A 568 -11.88 20.76 -27.97
CA ASN A 568 -12.81 19.89 -27.25
C ASN A 568 -13.77 20.72 -26.39
N GLU A 569 -13.31 21.74 -25.66
CA GLU A 569 -14.22 22.61 -24.91
C GLU A 569 -15.17 23.39 -25.83
N ARG A 570 -14.70 23.90 -26.97
CA ARG A 570 -15.57 24.60 -27.93
C ARG A 570 -16.62 23.69 -28.55
N LYS A 571 -16.26 22.43 -28.83
CA LYS A 571 -17.13 21.46 -29.52
C LYS A 571 -18.05 20.69 -28.58
N LEU A 572 -17.56 20.37 -27.37
CA LEU A 572 -18.17 19.42 -26.44
C LEU A 572 -18.45 20.01 -25.06
N GLY A 573 -17.94 21.22 -24.76
CA GLY A 573 -18.20 21.94 -23.52
C GLY A 573 -19.67 22.36 -23.42
N ALA A 574 -20.12 22.65 -22.19
CA ALA A 574 -21.53 22.64 -21.81
C ALA A 574 -22.52 23.41 -22.74
N GLY A 575 -23.08 22.70 -23.73
CA GLY A 575 -24.52 22.46 -23.75
C GLY A 575 -25.37 22.99 -24.91
N TYR A 576 -24.85 23.66 -25.94
CA TYR A 576 -25.71 24.20 -27.01
C TYR A 576 -25.08 24.20 -28.41
N GLN A 577 -25.90 23.95 -29.45
CA GLN A 577 -25.62 24.38 -30.83
C GLN A 577 -26.38 25.68 -31.11
N LEU A 578 -25.69 26.64 -31.75
CA LEU A 578 -26.30 27.89 -32.23
C LEU A 578 -26.99 27.66 -33.59
N ARG A 579 -28.30 27.91 -33.66
CA ARG A 579 -29.01 28.03 -34.94
C ARG A 579 -28.79 29.43 -35.56
N PRO A 580 -28.94 29.58 -36.88
CA PRO A 580 -28.88 30.90 -37.55
C PRO A 580 -29.90 31.93 -37.03
N SER A 581 -30.95 31.48 -36.33
CA SER A 581 -32.00 32.31 -35.73
C SER A 581 -31.69 32.80 -34.30
N GLY A 582 -30.57 32.41 -33.69
CA GLY A 582 -30.13 32.89 -32.37
C GLY A 582 -30.66 32.11 -31.16
N GLU A 583 -31.47 31.07 -31.36
CA GLU A 583 -31.95 30.20 -30.27
C GLU A 583 -30.94 29.11 -29.88
N ARG A 584 -30.90 28.81 -28.57
CA ARG A 584 -30.01 27.82 -27.94
C ARG A 584 -30.71 26.47 -27.80
N VAL A 585 -30.23 25.41 -28.47
CA VAL A 585 -30.78 24.04 -28.35
C VAL A 585 -29.77 23.05 -27.73
N PRO A 586 -30.16 22.19 -26.76
CA PRO A 586 -29.25 21.23 -26.12
C PRO A 586 -28.70 20.17 -27.08
N THR A 587 -27.39 19.87 -27.01
CA THR A 587 -26.71 18.93 -27.93
C THR A 587 -26.38 17.55 -27.36
N SER A 588 -26.60 17.26 -26.07
CA SER A 588 -26.29 15.93 -25.53
C SER A 588 -27.48 14.98 -25.69
N GLY A 589 -27.30 13.84 -26.35
CA GLY A 589 -28.26 12.73 -26.43
C GLY A 589 -28.57 12.03 -25.10
N VAL A 590 -28.50 12.75 -23.98
CA VAL A 590 -28.56 12.28 -22.59
C VAL A 590 -29.60 13.08 -21.80
N LEU A 591 -30.66 12.39 -21.35
CA LEU A 591 -31.76 12.92 -20.54
C LEU A 591 -31.43 12.90 -19.04
N ILE A 592 -30.81 11.83 -18.55
CA ILE A 592 -30.32 11.69 -17.16
C ILE A 592 -28.86 11.22 -17.23
N PRO A 593 -27.88 11.99 -16.73
CA PRO A 593 -26.48 11.60 -16.77
C PRO A 593 -26.19 10.43 -15.82
N ALA A 594 -25.18 9.64 -16.18
CA ALA A 594 -24.55 8.70 -15.27
C ALA A 594 -23.88 9.47 -14.12
N ARG A 595 -24.01 8.96 -12.89
CA ARG A 595 -23.37 9.51 -11.70
C ARG A 595 -22.63 8.41 -10.96
N GLU A 596 -21.41 8.71 -10.55
CA GLU A 596 -20.65 7.87 -9.64
C GLU A 596 -20.95 8.28 -8.20
N LEU A 597 -21.50 7.34 -7.43
CA LEU A 597 -21.65 7.46 -6.00
C LEU A 597 -20.39 6.89 -5.33
N PRO A 598 -19.73 7.64 -4.43
CA PRO A 598 -18.57 7.14 -3.70
C PRO A 598 -18.96 5.97 -2.79
N ASP A 599 -17.97 5.17 -2.38
CA ASP A 599 -18.18 4.12 -1.38
C ASP A 599 -18.55 4.73 -0.02
N LEU A 600 -19.34 4.00 0.76
CA LEU A 600 -19.70 4.43 2.11
C LEU A 600 -18.46 4.49 2.99
N THR A 601 -18.36 5.56 3.78
CA THR A 601 -17.40 5.66 4.86
C THR A 601 -17.80 4.74 6.02
N GLU A 602 -16.83 4.33 6.85
CA GLU A 602 -17.10 3.56 8.07
C GLU A 602 -18.08 4.27 9.02
N GLY A 603 -18.07 5.61 9.05
CA GLY A 603 -19.01 6.39 9.85
C GLY A 603 -20.46 6.28 9.35
N GLU A 604 -20.67 6.31 8.02
CA GLU A 604 -22.00 6.14 7.42
C GLU A 604 -22.54 4.72 7.58
N ILE A 605 -21.66 3.72 7.47
CA ILE A 605 -22.00 2.32 7.76
C ILE A 605 -22.43 2.19 9.23
N GLY A 606 -21.65 2.77 10.16
CA GLY A 606 -21.98 2.79 11.59
C GLY A 606 -23.36 3.39 11.87
N HIS A 607 -23.66 4.57 11.32
CA HIS A 607 -24.96 5.22 11.52
C HIS A 607 -26.14 4.36 11.01
N ARG A 608 -25.97 3.66 9.87
CA ARG A 608 -27.00 2.76 9.33
C ARG A 608 -27.18 1.50 10.17
N LEU A 609 -26.10 0.97 10.75
CA LEU A 609 -26.17 -0.17 11.68
C LEU A 609 -26.84 0.23 13.01
N ASP A 610 -26.58 1.44 13.50
CA ASP A 610 -27.22 1.94 14.72
C ASP A 610 -28.74 2.09 14.56
N ALA A 611 -29.19 2.51 13.37
CA ALA A 611 -30.60 2.62 13.00
C ALA A 611 -31.29 1.27 12.69
N SER A 612 -30.59 0.13 12.73
CA SER A 612 -31.18 -1.18 12.44
C SER A 612 -32.06 -1.64 13.61
N ALA A 613 -33.36 -1.78 13.36
CA ALA A 613 -34.33 -2.32 14.33
C ALA A 613 -33.99 -3.75 14.78
N ARG A 614 -33.33 -4.55 13.92
CA ARG A 614 -32.89 -5.90 14.27
C ARG A 614 -31.78 -5.86 15.33
N LEU A 615 -30.78 -5.00 15.13
CA LEU A 615 -29.69 -4.81 16.08
C LEU A 615 -30.16 -4.19 17.39
N GLU A 616 -31.12 -3.25 17.33
CA GLU A 616 -31.76 -2.68 18.52
C GLU A 616 -32.44 -3.77 19.37
N LYS A 617 -33.23 -4.66 18.75
CA LYS A 617 -33.88 -5.77 19.44
C LYS A 617 -32.87 -6.70 20.12
N LYS A 618 -31.74 -6.99 19.45
CA LYS A 618 -30.66 -7.84 19.98
C LYS A 618 -29.91 -7.16 21.13
N ARG A 619 -29.64 -5.86 21.05
CA ARG A 619 -29.07 -5.08 22.17
C ARG A 619 -29.97 -5.15 23.40
N GLY A 620 -31.29 -4.99 23.22
CA GLY A 620 -32.24 -5.11 24.33
C GLY A 620 -32.31 -6.53 24.93
N GLU A 621 -32.12 -7.58 24.13
CA GLU A 621 -32.01 -8.96 24.61
C GLU A 621 -30.74 -9.18 25.45
N ILE A 622 -29.59 -8.73 24.94
CA ILE A 622 -28.30 -8.79 25.65
C ILE A 622 -28.37 -8.03 26.97
N GLU A 623 -28.98 -6.84 26.98
CA GLU A 623 -29.07 -6.02 28.19
C GLU A 623 -29.92 -6.71 29.28
N ARG A 624 -31.04 -7.34 28.90
CA ARG A 624 -31.85 -8.12 29.86
C ARG A 624 -31.07 -9.30 30.44
N LEU A 625 -30.37 -10.06 29.59
CA LEU A 625 -29.55 -11.19 30.04
C LEU A 625 -28.36 -10.74 30.89
N ALA A 626 -27.73 -9.62 30.55
CA ALA A 626 -26.60 -9.05 31.30
C ALA A 626 -27.00 -8.65 32.72
N ARG A 627 -28.20 -8.08 32.90
CA ARG A 627 -28.73 -7.75 34.24
C ARG A 627 -28.92 -9.00 35.12
N LEU A 628 -29.34 -10.12 34.53
CA LEU A 628 -29.50 -11.40 35.25
C LEU A 628 -28.15 -12.03 35.63
N VAL A 629 -27.12 -11.85 34.81
CA VAL A 629 -25.80 -12.48 34.99
C VAL A 629 -24.86 -11.64 35.88
N TYR A 630 -24.86 -10.32 35.73
CA TYR A 630 -23.91 -9.41 36.37
C TYR A 630 -24.55 -8.32 37.26
N GLY A 631 -25.88 -8.21 37.30
CA GLY A 631 -26.60 -7.16 38.04
C GLY A 631 -26.66 -5.81 37.30
N GLU A 632 -27.07 -4.74 38.00
CA GLU A 632 -27.34 -3.43 37.39
C GLU A 632 -26.08 -2.71 36.85
N ASN A 633 -24.90 -3.01 37.40
CA ASN A 633 -23.62 -2.37 37.01
C ASN A 633 -22.83 -3.18 35.98
N SER A 634 -23.51 -3.83 35.03
CA SER A 634 -22.86 -4.73 34.06
C SER A 634 -21.99 -3.98 33.03
N PRO A 635 -20.73 -4.39 32.80
CA PRO A 635 -19.90 -3.83 31.72
C PRO A 635 -20.36 -4.28 30.33
N VAL A 636 -21.31 -5.21 30.23
CA VAL A 636 -21.71 -5.82 28.95
C VAL A 636 -22.31 -4.81 27.98
N ALA A 637 -23.00 -3.76 28.46
CA ALA A 637 -23.59 -2.74 27.59
C ALA A 637 -22.56 -1.84 26.88
N SER A 638 -21.39 -1.60 27.51
CA SER A 638 -20.30 -0.85 26.87
C SER A 638 -19.53 -1.75 25.90
N VAL A 639 -19.30 -3.00 26.28
CA VAL A 639 -18.62 -4.00 25.44
C VAL A 639 -19.46 -4.36 24.21
N THR A 640 -20.79 -4.47 24.34
CA THR A 640 -21.69 -4.74 23.22
C THR A 640 -21.63 -3.65 22.14
N ARG A 641 -21.43 -2.39 22.53
CA ARG A 641 -21.25 -1.27 21.58
C ARG A 641 -19.90 -1.31 20.86
N GLN A 642 -18.92 -2.05 21.37
CA GLN A 642 -17.60 -2.21 20.75
C GLN A 642 -17.53 -3.43 19.82
N ILE A 643 -18.55 -4.29 19.82
CA ILE A 643 -18.65 -5.40 18.88
C ILE A 643 -18.99 -4.82 17.50
N GLY A 644 -18.05 -4.93 16.56
CA GLY A 644 -18.22 -4.55 15.16
C GLY A 644 -18.10 -5.72 14.18
N SER A 645 -17.95 -6.96 14.68
CA SER A 645 -17.74 -8.16 13.87
C SER A 645 -18.13 -9.45 14.61
N ALA A 646 -18.31 -10.55 13.89
CA ALA A 646 -18.58 -11.86 14.47
C ALA A 646 -17.44 -12.36 15.37
N SER A 647 -16.18 -12.12 15.00
CA SER A 647 -15.02 -12.54 15.81
C SER A 647 -14.96 -11.80 17.15
N GLN A 648 -15.29 -10.50 17.17
CA GLN A 648 -15.40 -9.73 18.40
C GLN A 648 -16.58 -10.21 19.25
N GLY A 649 -17.74 -10.50 18.65
CA GLY A 649 -18.87 -11.08 19.37
C GLY A 649 -18.54 -12.44 20.01
N ALA A 650 -17.82 -13.29 19.28
CA ALA A 650 -17.35 -14.59 19.78
C ALA A 650 -16.31 -14.47 20.90
N ALA A 651 -15.39 -13.50 20.81
CA ALA A 651 -14.40 -13.23 21.85
C ALA A 651 -15.06 -12.77 23.15
N VAL A 652 -16.00 -11.82 23.06
CA VAL A 652 -16.77 -11.34 24.22
C VAL A 652 -17.63 -12.46 24.81
N ALA A 653 -18.22 -13.31 23.97
CA ALA A 653 -18.93 -14.50 24.44
C ALA A 653 -18.03 -15.47 25.22
N GLU A 654 -16.78 -15.63 24.79
CA GLU A 654 -15.79 -16.45 25.50
C GLU A 654 -15.35 -15.81 26.82
N ASP A 655 -15.25 -14.50 26.88
CA ASP A 655 -14.99 -13.78 28.14
C ASP A 655 -16.13 -13.95 29.15
N VAL A 656 -17.38 -14.11 28.70
CA VAL A 656 -18.51 -14.49 29.57
C VAL A 656 -18.34 -15.93 30.08
N ARG A 657 -18.02 -16.88 29.19
CA ARG A 657 -17.86 -18.31 29.56
C ARG A 657 -16.70 -18.53 30.54
N THR A 658 -15.61 -17.79 30.35
CA THR A 658 -14.39 -17.90 31.16
C THR A 658 -14.40 -16.98 32.39
N GLY A 659 -15.45 -16.17 32.58
CA GLY A 659 -15.59 -15.29 33.75
C GLY A 659 -14.67 -14.06 33.74
N LYS A 660 -14.08 -13.71 32.59
CA LYS A 660 -13.18 -12.56 32.44
C LYS A 660 -13.89 -11.21 32.42
N LEU A 661 -15.19 -11.20 32.13
CA LEU A 661 -16.01 -9.98 32.06
C LEU A 661 -16.40 -9.39 33.42
N GLY A 662 -16.16 -10.12 34.53
CA GLY A 662 -16.43 -9.65 35.89
C GLY A 662 -17.09 -10.72 36.76
N PRO A 663 -17.27 -10.44 38.06
CA PRO A 663 -17.93 -11.37 38.97
C PRO A 663 -19.42 -11.49 38.63
N LEU A 664 -19.95 -12.71 38.68
CA LEU A 664 -21.39 -12.96 38.56
C LEU A 664 -22.16 -12.22 39.67
N ALA A 665 -23.46 -12.03 39.49
CA ALA A 665 -24.34 -11.50 40.54
C ALA A 665 -24.55 -12.51 41.69
N GLY A 666 -24.81 -12.01 42.90
CA GLY A 666 -25.07 -12.82 44.11
C GLY A 666 -23.80 -13.26 44.86
N GLU A 667 -23.98 -13.96 45.98
CA GLU A 667 -22.90 -14.52 46.80
C GLU A 667 -22.60 -15.98 46.37
N GLY A 668 -21.31 -16.30 46.28
CA GLY A 668 -20.83 -17.66 45.96
C GLY A 668 -20.96 -18.61 47.15
N GLY A 669 -21.10 -19.90 46.88
CA GLY A 669 -21.18 -20.93 47.91
C GLY A 669 -19.83 -21.15 48.59
N GLY A 670 -19.86 -21.45 49.88
CA GLY A 670 -18.69 -21.83 50.67
C GLY A 670 -18.83 -23.25 51.21
N TRP A 671 -17.81 -23.75 51.91
CA TRP A 671 -17.82 -25.09 52.53
C TRP A 671 -19.08 -25.36 53.37
N PHE A 672 -19.64 -24.33 54.01
CA PHE A 672 -20.81 -24.43 54.89
C PHE A 672 -22.03 -23.57 54.46
N ARG A 673 -22.04 -23.00 53.24
CA ARG A 673 -23.10 -22.08 52.79
C ARG A 673 -23.52 -22.36 51.35
N SER A 674 -24.83 -22.55 51.13
CA SER A 674 -25.42 -22.70 49.80
C SER A 674 -25.30 -21.41 48.98
N GLU A 675 -25.21 -21.57 47.66
CA GLU A 675 -25.17 -20.43 46.74
C GLU A 675 -26.48 -19.64 46.82
N SER A 676 -26.37 -18.31 46.81
CA SER A 676 -27.54 -17.42 46.77
C SER A 676 -28.43 -17.70 45.54
N PRO A 677 -29.76 -17.52 45.62
CA PRO A 677 -30.67 -17.66 44.48
C PRO A 677 -30.24 -16.81 43.27
N GLU A 678 -29.70 -15.63 43.52
CA GLU A 678 -29.17 -14.71 42.52
C GLU A 678 -27.95 -15.31 41.80
N ARG A 679 -27.05 -15.96 42.54
CA ARG A 679 -25.88 -16.67 41.97
C ARG A 679 -26.29 -17.85 41.09
N GLN A 680 -27.30 -18.62 41.51
CA GLN A 680 -27.82 -19.75 40.73
C GLN A 680 -28.46 -19.25 39.43
N THR A 681 -29.24 -18.18 39.50
CA THR A 681 -29.86 -17.53 38.34
C THR A 681 -28.81 -16.99 37.37
N ALA A 682 -27.75 -16.34 37.87
CA ALA A 682 -26.65 -15.83 37.06
C ALA A 682 -25.91 -16.95 36.30
N LYS A 683 -25.63 -18.08 36.96
CA LYS A 683 -25.00 -19.24 36.30
C LYS A 683 -25.89 -19.86 35.22
N ALA A 684 -27.20 -19.95 35.44
CA ALA A 684 -28.14 -20.50 34.47
C ALA A 684 -28.26 -19.65 33.19
N HIS A 685 -28.13 -18.32 33.30
CA HIS A 685 -28.29 -17.40 32.17
C HIS A 685 -26.96 -17.01 31.49
N ALA A 686 -25.81 -17.30 32.10
CA ALA A 686 -24.50 -17.00 31.51
C ALA A 686 -24.26 -17.66 30.13
N PRO A 687 -24.62 -18.93 29.88
CA PRO A 687 -24.52 -19.53 28.54
C PRO A 687 -25.43 -18.84 27.51
N GLN A 688 -26.63 -18.41 27.92
CA GLN A 688 -27.57 -17.72 27.04
C GLN A 688 -27.05 -16.32 26.67
N LEU A 689 -26.45 -15.61 27.63
CA LEU A 689 -25.79 -14.32 27.38
C LEU A 689 -24.61 -14.48 26.41
N ALA A 690 -23.76 -15.49 26.61
CA ALA A 690 -22.66 -15.77 25.70
C ALA A 690 -23.15 -16.08 24.28
N ALA A 691 -24.21 -16.88 24.14
CA ALA A 691 -24.82 -17.16 22.84
C ALA A 691 -25.39 -15.89 22.18
N ALA A 692 -26.08 -15.04 22.93
CA ALA A 692 -26.65 -13.79 22.43
C ALA A 692 -25.56 -12.79 21.94
N LEU A 693 -24.41 -12.72 22.63
CA LEU A 693 -23.28 -11.87 22.23
C LEU A 693 -22.58 -12.37 20.96
N ALA A 694 -22.42 -13.68 20.82
CA ALA A 694 -21.89 -14.28 19.59
C ALA A 694 -22.84 -14.06 18.39
N ASP A 695 -24.13 -14.27 18.59
CA ASP A 695 -25.18 -14.04 17.59
C ASP A 695 -25.31 -12.56 17.20
N TYR A 696 -25.12 -11.63 18.15
CA TYR A 696 -25.09 -10.20 17.85
C TYR A 696 -23.93 -9.81 16.93
N GLY A 697 -22.73 -10.37 17.14
CA GLY A 697 -21.59 -10.17 16.23
C GLY A 697 -21.87 -10.66 14.81
N GLN A 698 -22.50 -11.83 14.66
CA GLN A 698 -22.93 -12.36 13.36
C GLN A 698 -24.02 -11.49 12.71
N THR A 699 -24.95 -10.98 13.52
CA THR A 699 -26.03 -10.11 13.05
C THR A 699 -25.48 -8.77 12.53
N ILE A 700 -24.47 -8.20 13.18
CA ILE A 700 -23.79 -6.98 12.69
C ILE A 700 -23.18 -7.22 11.31
N GLU A 701 -22.49 -8.34 11.13
CA GLU A 701 -21.83 -8.67 9.87
C GLU A 701 -22.84 -8.86 8.73
N PHE A 702 -23.97 -9.50 9.04
CA PHE A 702 -25.10 -9.63 8.13
C PHE A 702 -25.74 -8.29 7.75
N GLU A 703 -26.05 -7.42 8.73
CA GLU A 703 -26.64 -6.11 8.48
C GLU A 703 -25.66 -5.19 7.71
N ARG A 704 -24.37 -5.26 8.02
CA ARG A 704 -23.31 -4.56 7.27
C ARG A 704 -23.28 -5.03 5.82
N HIS A 705 -23.38 -6.34 5.59
CA HIS A 705 -23.46 -6.88 4.24
C HIS A 705 -24.69 -6.34 3.49
N GLN A 706 -25.87 -6.26 4.12
CA GLN A 706 -27.06 -5.68 3.50
C GLN A 706 -26.88 -4.20 3.14
N VAL A 707 -26.31 -3.40 4.04
CA VAL A 707 -26.03 -1.98 3.80
C VAL A 707 -25.11 -1.80 2.60
N LEU A 708 -24.05 -2.60 2.50
CA LEU A 708 -23.10 -2.54 1.40
C LEU A 708 -23.72 -3.02 0.08
N THR A 709 -24.51 -4.09 0.10
CA THR A 709 -25.19 -4.62 -1.08
C THR A 709 -26.20 -3.61 -1.63
N ALA A 710 -27.05 -3.02 -0.76
CA ALA A 710 -27.99 -1.98 -1.15
C ALA A 710 -27.28 -0.74 -1.72
N HIS A 711 -26.12 -0.35 -1.15
CA HIS A 711 -25.32 0.75 -1.68
C HIS A 711 -24.72 0.44 -3.06
N ARG A 712 -24.26 -0.78 -3.30
CA ARG A 712 -23.77 -1.22 -4.62
C ARG A 712 -24.87 -1.24 -5.67
N GLU A 713 -26.07 -1.69 -5.31
CA GLU A 713 -27.24 -1.64 -6.19
C GLU A 713 -27.59 -0.20 -6.56
N GLU A 714 -27.51 0.72 -5.60
CA GLU A 714 -27.73 2.15 -5.79
C GLU A 714 -26.62 2.78 -6.67
N GLN A 715 -25.35 2.43 -6.46
CA GLN A 715 -24.24 2.79 -7.34
C GLN A 715 -24.49 2.30 -8.78
N HIS A 716 -24.93 1.05 -8.94
CA HIS A 716 -25.22 0.49 -10.26
C HIS A 716 -26.43 1.18 -10.93
N ARG A 717 -27.44 1.57 -10.15
CA ARG A 717 -28.58 2.37 -10.61
C ARG A 717 -28.14 3.72 -11.14
N GLN A 718 -27.33 4.46 -10.37
CA GLN A 718 -26.93 5.82 -10.73
C GLN A 718 -25.91 5.90 -11.87
N ARG A 719 -25.09 4.85 -12.06
CA ARG A 719 -24.17 4.74 -13.20
C ARG A 719 -24.86 4.58 -14.57
N LYS A 720 -26.15 4.26 -14.59
CA LYS A 720 -26.90 4.12 -15.85
C LYS A 720 -27.32 5.49 -16.37
N GLU A 721 -26.86 5.79 -17.58
CA GLU A 721 -27.31 6.93 -18.36
C GLU A 721 -28.69 6.65 -18.98
N VAL A 722 -29.57 7.66 -19.00
CA VAL A 722 -30.81 7.62 -19.77
C VAL A 722 -30.66 8.58 -20.94
N LYS A 723 -30.84 8.08 -22.15
CA LYS A 723 -30.74 8.87 -23.39
C LYS A 723 -31.93 9.82 -23.55
N ALA A 724 -31.71 10.93 -24.26
CA ALA A 724 -32.81 11.80 -24.69
C ALA A 724 -33.64 11.10 -25.78
N PRO A 725 -34.96 11.38 -25.88
CA PRO A 725 -35.75 10.95 -27.02
C PRO A 725 -35.19 11.55 -28.32
N SER A 726 -35.32 10.83 -29.42
CA SER A 726 -35.07 11.36 -30.76
C SER A 726 -35.95 12.59 -31.02
N ALA A 727 -35.51 13.48 -31.92
CA ALA A 727 -36.29 14.68 -32.27
C ALA A 727 -37.73 14.31 -32.68
N THR A 728 -37.88 13.24 -33.46
CA THR A 728 -39.18 12.72 -33.91
C THR A 728 -40.01 12.18 -32.74
N LEU A 729 -39.41 11.46 -31.80
CA LEU A 729 -40.13 10.98 -30.61
C LEU A 729 -40.52 12.15 -29.67
N ALA A 730 -39.67 13.17 -29.54
CA ALA A 730 -39.96 14.37 -28.76
C ALA A 730 -41.19 15.12 -29.31
N GLU A 731 -41.25 15.35 -30.62
CA GLU A 731 -42.40 15.94 -31.30
C GLU A 731 -43.69 15.14 -31.07
N VAL A 732 -43.59 13.81 -31.11
CA VAL A 732 -44.73 12.91 -30.84
C VAL A 732 -45.20 13.02 -29.40
N LEU A 733 -44.30 13.14 -28.42
CA LEU A 733 -44.65 13.26 -27.00
C LEU A 733 -45.29 14.61 -26.65
N GLU A 734 -45.05 15.64 -27.44
CA GLU A 734 -45.64 16.98 -27.29
C GLU A 734 -46.96 17.16 -28.06
N ALA A 735 -47.24 16.30 -29.04
CA ALA A 735 -48.46 16.34 -29.84
C ALA A 735 -49.73 16.04 -29.02
N ARG A 736 -50.91 16.33 -29.59
CA ARG A 736 -52.21 16.02 -28.94
C ARG A 736 -52.39 14.51 -28.80
N PRO A 737 -53.02 14.00 -27.72
CA PRO A 737 -53.11 12.56 -27.41
C PRO A 737 -53.56 11.65 -28.58
N ASP A 738 -54.51 12.12 -29.39
CA ASP A 738 -55.02 11.37 -30.56
C ASP A 738 -53.97 11.24 -31.67
N ASP A 739 -53.16 12.29 -31.87
CA ASP A 739 -52.06 12.32 -32.84
C ASP A 739 -50.86 11.50 -32.33
N GLN A 740 -50.59 11.51 -31.01
CA GLN A 740 -49.56 10.64 -30.40
C GLN A 740 -49.86 9.16 -30.69
N SER A 741 -51.11 8.75 -30.42
CA SER A 741 -51.57 7.37 -30.61
C SER A 741 -51.55 6.96 -32.08
N ARG A 742 -51.84 7.88 -33.01
CA ARG A 742 -51.76 7.61 -34.45
C ARG A 742 -50.30 7.42 -34.90
N ARG A 743 -49.41 8.38 -34.62
CA ARG A 743 -48.00 8.34 -35.06
C ARG A 743 -47.22 7.17 -34.48
N LEU A 744 -47.47 6.82 -33.21
CA LEU A 744 -46.87 5.64 -32.60
C LEU A 744 -47.39 4.33 -33.22
N ARG A 745 -48.65 4.26 -33.67
CA ARG A 745 -49.15 3.06 -34.37
C ARG A 745 -48.51 2.88 -35.74
N GLU A 746 -48.37 3.98 -36.48
CA GLU A 746 -47.80 4.00 -37.84
C GLU A 746 -46.29 3.69 -37.84
N SER A 747 -45.57 3.92 -36.73
CA SER A 747 -44.12 3.67 -36.62
C SER A 747 -43.75 2.64 -35.54
N PRO A 748 -43.34 1.42 -35.91
CA PRO A 748 -42.78 0.43 -34.97
C PRO A 748 -41.52 0.90 -34.25
N ASP A 749 -40.66 1.66 -34.92
CA ASP A 749 -39.38 2.12 -34.36
C ASP A 749 -39.59 3.11 -33.21
N LEU A 750 -40.50 4.07 -33.37
CA LEU A 750 -40.85 5.02 -32.30
C LEU A 750 -41.48 4.33 -31.09
N ARG A 751 -42.22 3.23 -31.28
CA ARG A 751 -42.76 2.42 -30.16
C ARG A 751 -41.65 1.68 -29.42
N SER A 752 -40.69 1.12 -30.16
CA SER A 752 -39.53 0.46 -29.59
C SER A 752 -38.68 1.44 -28.79
N GLU A 753 -38.43 2.62 -29.36
CA GLU A 753 -37.69 3.70 -28.73
C GLU A 753 -38.37 4.17 -27.44
N LEU A 754 -39.68 4.46 -27.49
CA LEU A 754 -40.46 4.86 -26.31
C LEU A 754 -40.43 3.79 -25.21
N SER A 755 -40.58 2.52 -25.56
CA SER A 755 -40.56 1.41 -24.60
C SER A 755 -39.18 1.23 -23.96
N GLY A 756 -38.11 1.34 -24.75
CA GLY A 756 -36.74 1.30 -24.25
C GLY A 756 -36.42 2.47 -23.33
N LEU A 757 -36.86 3.68 -23.69
CA LEU A 757 -36.69 4.89 -22.89
C LEU A 757 -37.44 4.81 -21.55
N MET A 758 -38.70 4.36 -21.57
CA MET A 758 -39.50 4.16 -20.35
C MET A 758 -38.90 3.09 -19.44
N LEU A 759 -38.35 2.01 -20.00
CA LEU A 759 -37.66 0.98 -19.23
C LEU A 759 -36.37 1.52 -18.58
N ALA A 760 -35.60 2.33 -19.31
CA ALA A 760 -34.40 2.97 -18.79
C ALA A 760 -34.73 3.94 -17.65
N LEU A 761 -35.77 4.77 -17.80
CA LEU A 761 -36.26 5.68 -16.75
C LEU A 761 -36.71 4.93 -15.50
N ASN A 762 -37.52 3.87 -15.66
CA ASN A 762 -38.01 3.07 -14.53
C ASN A 762 -36.89 2.34 -13.77
N ARG A 763 -35.82 1.96 -14.46
CA ARG A 763 -34.63 1.38 -13.81
C ARG A 763 -33.76 2.44 -13.15
N ARG A 764 -33.74 3.67 -13.68
CA ARG A 764 -32.86 4.74 -13.21
C ARG A 764 -33.44 5.53 -12.04
N LEU A 765 -34.76 5.68 -11.94
CA LEU A 765 -35.43 6.50 -10.93
C LEU A 765 -35.91 5.67 -9.73
N SER A 766 -35.69 6.17 -8.52
CA SER A 766 -36.16 5.56 -7.28
C SER A 766 -37.68 5.68 -7.15
N SER A 767 -38.29 5.01 -6.16
CA SER A 767 -39.71 5.20 -5.85
C SER A 767 -40.02 6.65 -5.45
N GLU A 768 -39.16 7.26 -4.64
CA GLU A 768 -39.28 8.65 -4.20
C GLU A 768 -39.13 9.64 -5.36
N GLU A 769 -38.12 9.45 -6.21
CA GLU A 769 -37.90 10.31 -7.39
C GLU A 769 -39.07 10.23 -8.38
N ARG A 770 -39.64 9.04 -8.59
CA ARG A 770 -40.84 8.88 -9.43
C ARG A 770 -42.06 9.58 -8.84
N SER A 771 -42.23 9.51 -7.52
CA SER A 771 -43.31 10.21 -6.82
C SER A 771 -43.15 11.74 -6.95
N ALA A 772 -41.93 12.25 -6.74
CA ALA A 772 -41.62 13.67 -6.85
C ALA A 772 -41.80 14.23 -8.28
N LEU A 773 -41.51 13.42 -9.32
CA LEU A 773 -41.79 13.81 -10.72
C LEU A 773 -43.29 13.93 -11.01
N LEU A 774 -44.13 13.13 -10.35
CA LEU A 774 -45.59 13.19 -10.49
C LEU A 774 -46.17 14.41 -9.76
N THR A 775 -45.66 14.73 -8.57
CA THR A 775 -46.11 15.90 -7.79
C THR A 775 -45.56 17.23 -8.30
N GLY A 776 -44.49 17.21 -9.12
CA GLY A 776 -43.97 18.40 -9.80
C GLY A 776 -42.96 19.21 -8.97
N ASP A 777 -42.32 18.60 -7.96
CA ASP A 777 -41.27 19.27 -7.17
C ASP A 777 -39.93 19.33 -7.95
N VAL A 778 -39.81 20.37 -8.79
CA VAL A 778 -38.63 20.58 -9.65
C VAL A 778 -37.36 20.86 -8.84
N GLY A 779 -37.49 21.53 -7.68
CA GLY A 779 -36.36 21.93 -6.84
C GLY A 779 -35.70 20.75 -6.14
N GLN A 780 -36.51 19.85 -5.55
CA GLN A 780 -36.01 18.62 -4.96
C GLN A 780 -35.38 17.72 -6.03
N MET A 781 -35.99 17.63 -7.21
CA MET A 781 -35.50 16.77 -8.30
C MET A 781 -34.20 17.24 -8.94
N SER A 782 -34.02 18.55 -9.09
CA SER A 782 -32.75 19.11 -9.56
C SER A 782 -31.59 18.73 -8.63
N LYS A 783 -31.82 18.78 -7.31
CA LYS A 783 -30.83 18.40 -6.29
C LYS A 783 -30.56 16.90 -6.26
N THR A 784 -31.59 16.06 -6.27
CA THR A 784 -31.42 14.60 -6.17
C THR A 784 -30.75 14.04 -7.43
N LEU A 785 -31.18 14.48 -8.61
CA LEU A 785 -30.67 13.98 -9.89
C LEU A 785 -29.40 14.69 -10.37
N GLY A 786 -29.01 15.81 -9.73
CA GLY A 786 -27.82 16.59 -10.11
C GLY A 786 -27.92 17.20 -11.50
N VAL A 787 -29.13 17.61 -11.91
CA VAL A 787 -29.40 18.19 -13.24
C VAL A 787 -30.09 19.55 -13.11
N ALA A 788 -29.89 20.42 -14.09
CA ALA A 788 -30.55 21.73 -14.15
C ALA A 788 -32.08 21.60 -14.16
N ALA A 789 -32.79 22.59 -13.60
CA ALA A 789 -34.25 22.61 -13.53
C ALA A 789 -34.93 22.44 -14.90
N GLU A 790 -34.36 23.01 -15.95
CA GLU A 790 -34.82 22.86 -17.34
C GLU A 790 -34.77 21.39 -17.81
N ARG A 791 -33.75 20.63 -17.39
CA ARG A 791 -33.62 19.21 -17.72
C ARG A 791 -34.62 18.34 -16.95
N VAL A 792 -34.97 18.73 -15.72
CA VAL A 792 -36.04 18.08 -14.93
C VAL A 792 -37.38 18.19 -15.65
N ALA A 793 -37.67 19.31 -16.31
CA ALA A 793 -38.88 19.47 -17.11
C ALA A 793 -38.93 18.47 -18.28
N GLY A 794 -37.81 18.24 -18.96
CA GLY A 794 -37.68 17.22 -20.01
C GLY A 794 -37.88 15.79 -19.49
N ILE A 795 -37.27 15.45 -18.34
CA ILE A 795 -37.46 14.14 -17.68
C ILE A 795 -38.94 13.92 -17.34
N ARG A 796 -39.59 14.94 -16.77
CA ARG A 796 -41.01 14.90 -16.41
C ARG A 796 -41.90 14.76 -17.64
N LEU A 797 -41.62 15.51 -18.71
CA LEU A 797 -42.37 15.43 -19.96
C LEU A 797 -42.37 13.99 -20.50
N VAL A 798 -41.18 13.37 -20.62
CA VAL A 798 -41.04 11.99 -21.10
C VAL A 798 -41.75 11.01 -20.17
N GLN A 799 -41.57 11.13 -18.85
CA GLN A 799 -42.18 10.22 -17.89
C GLN A 799 -43.72 10.29 -17.91
N VAL A 800 -44.29 11.49 -17.94
CA VAL A 800 -45.75 11.70 -17.87
C VAL A 800 -46.40 11.38 -19.22
N ARG A 801 -45.90 11.97 -20.32
CA ARG A 801 -46.47 11.77 -21.66
C ARG A 801 -46.19 10.37 -22.18
N GLY A 802 -45.02 9.81 -21.91
CA GLY A 802 -44.68 8.43 -22.27
C GLY A 802 -45.54 7.41 -21.55
N SER A 803 -45.78 7.58 -20.24
CA SER A 803 -46.70 6.72 -19.48
C SER A 803 -48.14 6.83 -19.99
N GLN A 804 -48.58 8.04 -20.33
CA GLN A 804 -49.91 8.28 -20.91
C GLN A 804 -50.07 7.57 -22.26
N ALA A 805 -49.10 7.72 -23.16
CA ALA A 805 -49.09 7.07 -24.47
C ALA A 805 -49.09 5.54 -24.36
N GLN A 806 -48.29 4.95 -23.46
CA GLN A 806 -48.28 3.50 -23.21
C GLN A 806 -49.63 2.98 -22.71
N ARG A 807 -50.29 3.69 -21.78
CA ARG A 807 -51.63 3.32 -21.28
C ARG A 807 -52.71 3.39 -22.36
N GLN A 808 -52.68 4.43 -23.19
CA GLN A 808 -53.65 4.59 -24.29
C GLN A 808 -53.52 3.47 -25.32
N MET A 809 -52.28 3.08 -25.66
CA MET A 809 -52.02 1.96 -26.56
C MET A 809 -52.49 0.62 -25.97
N GLN A 810 -52.29 0.38 -24.68
CA GLN A 810 -52.76 -0.82 -23.99
C GLN A 810 -54.30 -0.91 -24.00
N ASN A 811 -54.97 0.19 -23.65
CA ASN A 811 -56.43 0.27 -23.62
C ASN A 811 -57.04 0.07 -25.03
N GLN A 812 -56.45 0.67 -26.07
CA GLN A 812 -56.94 0.51 -27.44
C GLN A 812 -56.70 -0.90 -28.00
N ASN A 813 -55.58 -1.56 -27.66
CA ASN A 813 -55.35 -2.96 -28.03
C ASN A 813 -56.36 -3.89 -27.36
N GLN A 814 -56.74 -3.62 -26.11
CA GLN A 814 -57.81 -4.35 -25.41
C GLN A 814 -59.17 -4.18 -26.09
N VAL A 815 -59.54 -2.94 -26.45
CA VAL A 815 -60.79 -2.65 -27.17
C VAL A 815 -60.82 -3.35 -28.54
N GLN A 816 -59.72 -3.34 -29.29
CA GLN A 816 -59.64 -4.04 -30.59
C GLN A 816 -59.68 -5.57 -30.45
N GLN A 817 -59.10 -6.15 -29.40
CA GLN A 817 -59.23 -7.58 -29.11
C GLN A 817 -60.68 -7.96 -28.81
N VAL A 818 -61.37 -7.18 -27.97
CA VAL A 818 -62.79 -7.41 -27.65
C VAL A 818 -63.67 -7.28 -28.90
N SER A 819 -63.44 -6.27 -29.75
CA SER A 819 -64.17 -6.11 -31.01
C SER A 819 -63.86 -7.21 -32.04
N ARG A 820 -62.63 -7.73 -32.11
CA ARG A 820 -62.29 -8.88 -32.98
C ARG A 820 -62.93 -10.18 -32.49
N VAL A 821 -62.98 -10.40 -31.18
CA VAL A 821 -63.67 -11.56 -30.58
C VAL A 821 -65.18 -11.46 -30.83
N GLN A 822 -65.79 -10.28 -30.67
CA GLN A 822 -67.21 -10.05 -30.99
C GLN A 822 -67.50 -10.19 -32.49
N ALA A 823 -66.63 -9.70 -33.37
CA ALA A 823 -66.77 -9.88 -34.83
C ALA A 823 -66.65 -11.35 -35.24
N ALA A 824 -65.72 -12.10 -34.64
CA ALA A 824 -65.58 -13.55 -34.86
C ALA A 824 -66.80 -14.33 -34.35
N GLN A 825 -67.36 -13.95 -33.20
CA GLN A 825 -68.61 -14.52 -32.67
C GLN A 825 -69.82 -14.21 -33.58
N ASN A 826 -69.93 -12.98 -34.10
CA ASN A 826 -70.99 -12.59 -35.03
C ASN A 826 -70.88 -13.25 -36.42
N LEU A 827 -69.65 -13.56 -36.88
CA LEU A 827 -69.40 -14.35 -38.09
C LEU A 827 -69.73 -15.84 -37.88
N SER A 828 -69.60 -16.36 -36.66
CA SER A 828 -69.98 -17.73 -36.29
C SER A 828 -71.50 -17.90 -36.15
N LEU A 829 -72.25 -16.84 -35.84
CA LEU A 829 -73.73 -16.85 -35.75
C LEU A 829 -74.44 -16.64 -37.10
N LYS A 830 -73.68 -16.29 -38.16
CA LYS A 830 -74.18 -16.11 -39.53
C LYS A 830 -73.81 -17.26 -40.49
N ARG A 831 -73.26 -18.36 -39.96
CA ARG A 831 -72.99 -19.60 -40.72
C ARG A 831 -73.95 -20.70 -40.33
#